data_AF-A0A7W9J283-F1
#
_entry.id   AF-A0A7W9J283-F1
#
_cell.length_a   1.000
_cell.length_b   1.000
_cell.length_c   1.000
_cell.angle_alpha   90.00
_cell.angle_beta   90.00
_cell.angle_gamma   90.00
#
_symmetry.space_group_name_H-M   'P 1'
#
loop_
_entity.id
_entity.type
_entity.pdbx_description
1 polymer ?
#
loop_
_entity_poly.entity_id
_entity_poly.type
_entity_poly.pdbx_seq_one_letter_code
_entity_poly.pdbx_strand_id
1 'polypeptide(L)'
;MTSQYYVTSYAQPNDLAPEPWEIQSTANGATARTVDRSPEQPDQAPVLLGKYAVQVGSGVVTFRDLVTDASSQVSVPADAVYEGIYPGGLLLRRGSTISLRALNNTEKTVTDAAGDPTILDSNDSSLLLGMSGRIAIVDLATGGATAVTTLAANPAWAALTPNRVIWQTGATETTRSLAWKQRTTATTGTIQVPYGEPILPLGDDIAVRLGNELIKVSGTSTVTRPFVTGVHDAADLTTGRLLVSAQSKIASVGTDGVLQTVKATPAFNAQVQYVGLSGARLVTSDQQPAHTLYETSTNGTSWTATGGSNTGKPFQLEGTTLLSFDATTARVGDLTFPADDDVVLGKGGKLVAHNGEIYDVATKAKRLDLAAPFALAGSTAWKVTEPGVLQGQDLAAGASKTITVASGCTIGPNAVNGRWALLTGCAGGNQVIDVTGPEPPRNLTVPADAQLGNGFVAQLATGEDMNGVATKELLVTDLNDAALGQRRYGPVLGRLQQATFRADGSGLPKIAYADPAARPRVITLSWLEPDPQQRTDQTPPVLTTASAGDRIRDFTTSTFRWAFTDPADDPHEPATGVESYDVRIQQRPNPTSPYGAWREIAGWQGIKLTAVSLTANPGIDTCWQVRSRDKALNLSAWSASYCSETDGTAPTHVSSRPGDRVILTPAQTYRYSFTDNLDPVAYDVAYRGAAPGQPLGAWVYPAAWTTLQSTSVAWGANAGSDRCFQVRARDVIGNKSGWSPQTCSVYPQDDRALTSAGSVTRGSSALAFLGTTSTLNAKGAALTKTGESSVRIALVTLNGPGQGSVDVFHAGVKVASVSLAATTQGRKVTYLPVTAYRTGEVRVVSTSTAPAAVDGIAFLRSNP
;
A
#
# COMPACT_ATOMS: atom_id res chain seq x y z
N MET A 1 52.04 -19.95 25.94
CA MET A 1 51.50 -21.26 25.47
C MET A 1 52.12 -21.58 24.12
N THR A 2 52.80 -22.72 24.06
CA THR A 2 53.41 -23.33 22.86
C THR A 2 52.39 -23.51 21.75
N SER A 3 52.71 -23.16 20.49
CA SER A 3 52.01 -23.77 19.35
C SER A 3 52.88 -23.79 18.09
N GLN A 4 52.82 -24.90 17.35
CA GLN A 4 53.36 -25.00 15.98
C GLN A 4 52.49 -24.28 14.96
N TYR A 5 51.40 -23.70 15.44
CA TYR A 5 50.39 -23.04 14.65
C TYR A 5 50.09 -21.66 15.22
N TYR A 6 49.59 -20.79 14.38
CA TYR A 6 49.07 -19.49 14.79
C TYR A 6 47.68 -19.33 14.22
N VAL A 7 46.80 -18.69 15.00
CA VAL A 7 45.49 -18.34 14.51
C VAL A 7 45.62 -17.05 13.73
N THR A 8 45.11 -17.09 12.51
CA THR A 8 44.83 -15.90 11.74
C THR A 8 43.34 -15.83 11.51
N SER A 9 42.80 -14.63 11.55
CA SER A 9 41.68 -14.29 10.68
C SER A 9 42.26 -13.43 9.58
N TYR A 10 42.62 -14.06 8.46
CA TYR A 10 42.70 -13.30 7.22
C TYR A 10 41.26 -13.03 6.81
N ALA A 11 40.66 -12.03 7.44
CA ALA A 11 39.39 -11.50 6.98
C ALA A 11 39.61 -11.09 5.52
N GLN A 12 39.07 -11.90 4.61
CA GLN A 12 38.92 -11.50 3.23
C GLN A 12 38.11 -10.19 3.22
N PRO A 13 38.21 -9.37 2.18
CA PRO A 13 37.42 -8.15 2.07
C PRO A 13 35.91 -8.35 2.26
N ASN A 14 35.39 -9.58 2.14
CA ASN A 14 33.99 -9.98 2.29
C ASN A 14 33.71 -10.72 3.62
N ASP A 15 33.32 -10.00 4.66
CA ASP A 15 32.75 -10.60 5.89
C ASP A 15 31.33 -11.13 5.58
N LEU A 16 31.22 -12.40 5.17
CA LEU A 16 29.95 -13.11 4.92
C LEU A 16 29.38 -13.83 6.17
N ALA A 17 30.20 -13.93 7.21
CA ALA A 17 29.96 -14.47 8.54
C ALA A 17 31.28 -14.19 9.30
N PRO A 18 31.37 -14.33 10.63
CA PRO A 18 32.69 -14.44 11.22
C PRO A 18 33.40 -15.62 10.54
N GLU A 19 34.36 -15.33 9.65
CA GLU A 19 35.08 -16.36 8.90
C GLU A 19 35.71 -17.34 9.89
N PRO A 20 35.73 -18.65 9.58
CA PRO A 20 36.37 -19.62 10.45
C PRO A 20 37.81 -19.19 10.70
N TRP A 21 38.27 -19.38 11.93
CA TRP A 21 39.65 -19.16 12.31
C TRP A 21 40.57 -20.01 11.43
N GLU A 22 41.44 -19.37 10.65
CA GLU A 22 42.48 -20.06 9.89
C GLU A 22 43.66 -20.35 10.81
N ILE A 23 43.84 -21.61 11.15
CA ILE A 23 44.98 -22.10 11.91
C ILE A 23 46.10 -22.42 10.92
N GLN A 24 47.18 -21.66 10.98
CA GLN A 24 48.27 -21.72 10.00
C GLN A 24 49.55 -22.23 10.64
N SER A 25 50.35 -22.97 9.87
CA SER A 25 51.65 -23.46 10.35
C SER A 25 52.64 -22.31 10.48
N THR A 26 53.30 -22.21 11.63
CA THR A 26 54.34 -21.20 11.88
C THR A 26 55.60 -21.45 11.05
N ALA A 27 55.77 -22.64 10.48
CA ALA A 27 56.93 -23.03 9.68
C ALA A 27 56.87 -22.50 8.23
N ASN A 28 55.68 -22.51 7.61
CA ASN A 28 55.53 -22.21 6.18
C ASN A 28 54.25 -21.41 5.82
N GLY A 29 53.46 -21.01 6.82
CA GLY A 29 52.23 -20.23 6.62
C GLY A 29 51.09 -20.99 5.95
N ALA A 30 51.23 -22.30 5.70
CA ALA A 30 50.16 -23.11 5.13
C ALA A 30 48.99 -23.23 6.11
N THR A 31 47.76 -23.11 5.62
CA THR A 31 46.56 -23.37 6.41
C THR A 31 46.53 -24.85 6.80
N ALA A 32 46.67 -25.11 8.10
CA ALA A 32 46.54 -26.45 8.66
C ALA A 32 45.08 -26.83 8.83
N ARG A 33 44.24 -25.85 9.24
CA ARG A 33 42.81 -26.06 9.47
C ARG A 33 42.03 -24.75 9.48
N THR A 34 40.74 -24.84 9.23
CA THR A 34 39.74 -23.80 9.50
C THR A 34 38.85 -24.25 10.65
N VAL A 35 38.63 -23.40 11.65
CA VAL A 35 37.75 -23.69 12.79
C VAL A 35 36.63 -22.67 12.82
N ASP A 36 35.38 -23.13 12.69
CA ASP A 36 34.22 -22.26 12.77
C ASP A 36 34.22 -21.47 14.07
N ARG A 37 33.82 -20.20 13.99
CA ARG A 37 33.76 -19.36 15.16
C ARG A 37 32.62 -19.79 16.08
N SER A 38 32.84 -19.71 17.39
CA SER A 38 31.78 -19.99 18.37
C SER A 38 30.61 -19.05 18.14
N PRO A 39 29.35 -19.54 18.05
CA PRO A 39 28.18 -18.67 17.95
C PRO A 39 28.00 -17.77 19.17
N GLU A 40 28.43 -18.23 20.34
CA GLU A 40 28.32 -17.52 21.62
C GLU A 40 29.48 -16.53 21.83
N GLN A 41 30.64 -16.82 21.24
CA GLN A 41 31.88 -16.06 21.43
C GLN A 41 32.65 -15.97 20.10
N PRO A 42 32.12 -15.28 19.08
CA PRO A 42 32.70 -15.28 17.74
C PRO A 42 34.08 -14.62 17.69
N ASP A 43 34.44 -13.78 18.64
CA ASP A 43 35.77 -13.15 18.69
C ASP A 43 36.80 -13.93 19.49
N GLN A 44 36.39 -15.02 20.16
CA GLN A 44 37.34 -15.85 20.89
C GLN A 44 38.05 -16.81 19.93
N ALA A 45 39.34 -16.55 19.72
CA ALA A 45 40.22 -17.45 18.98
C ALA A 45 40.31 -18.81 19.69
N PRO A 46 40.37 -19.94 18.96
CA PRO A 46 40.60 -21.24 19.55
C PRO A 46 41.94 -21.20 20.30
N VAL A 47 41.96 -21.75 21.51
CA VAL A 47 43.20 -21.82 22.28
C VAL A 47 44.10 -22.84 21.61
N LEU A 48 45.23 -22.39 21.08
CA LEU A 48 46.22 -23.27 20.46
C LEU A 48 47.24 -23.71 21.51
N LEU A 49 47.48 -25.02 21.56
CA LEU A 49 48.37 -25.62 22.55
C LEU A 49 49.13 -26.80 21.94
N GLY A 50 50.42 -26.60 21.69
CA GLY A 50 51.27 -27.46 20.88
C GLY A 50 50.67 -27.66 19.48
N LYS A 51 50.26 -28.90 19.20
CA LYS A 51 49.59 -29.31 17.96
C LYS A 51 48.07 -29.40 18.08
N TYR A 52 47.48 -28.96 19.19
CA TYR A 52 46.05 -29.06 19.46
C TYR A 52 45.35 -27.71 19.37
N ALA A 53 44.13 -27.69 18.83
CA ALA A 53 43.13 -26.68 19.18
C ALA A 53 42.30 -27.19 20.36
N VAL A 54 42.15 -26.36 21.38
CA VAL A 54 41.52 -26.74 22.65
C VAL A 54 40.24 -25.96 22.88
N GLN A 55 39.17 -26.68 23.20
CA GLN A 55 37.87 -26.13 23.60
C GLN A 55 37.55 -26.56 25.03
N VAL A 56 37.34 -25.58 25.92
CA VAL A 56 37.02 -25.82 27.34
C VAL A 56 35.50 -25.79 27.50
N GLY A 57 34.90 -26.92 27.86
CA GLY A 57 33.47 -27.03 28.15
C GLY A 57 33.21 -27.30 29.64
N SER A 58 31.93 -27.35 30.02
CA SER A 58 31.53 -27.70 31.39
C SER A 58 31.86 -29.16 31.68
N GLY A 59 32.90 -29.40 32.48
CA GLY A 59 33.32 -30.73 32.93
C GLY A 59 34.14 -31.56 31.92
N VAL A 60 34.31 -31.10 30.68
CA VAL A 60 35.13 -31.77 29.65
C VAL A 60 35.91 -30.74 28.84
N VAL A 61 37.18 -31.03 28.59
CA VAL A 61 38.04 -30.26 27.69
C VAL A 61 38.33 -31.10 26.45
N THR A 62 38.05 -30.54 25.27
CA THR A 62 38.26 -31.22 23.98
C THR A 62 39.55 -30.73 23.34
N PHE A 63 40.46 -31.65 23.04
CA PHE A 63 41.70 -31.42 22.31
C PHE A 63 41.54 -31.99 20.91
N ARG A 64 41.64 -31.15 19.88
CA ARG A 64 41.62 -31.59 18.48
C ARG A 64 43.01 -31.44 17.88
N ASP A 65 43.60 -32.56 17.46
CA ASP A 65 44.90 -32.59 16.80
C ASP A 65 44.82 -31.92 15.41
N LEU A 66 45.62 -30.89 15.18
CA LEU A 66 45.54 -30.06 13.98
C LEU A 66 46.12 -30.74 12.73
N VAL A 67 46.93 -31.80 12.90
CA VAL A 67 47.50 -32.60 11.80
C VAL A 67 46.59 -33.74 11.43
N THR A 68 46.09 -34.49 12.42
CA THR A 68 45.37 -35.76 12.20
C THR A 68 43.85 -35.65 12.30
N ASP A 69 43.33 -34.51 12.77
CA ASP A 69 41.92 -34.30 13.14
C ASP A 69 41.39 -35.19 14.28
N ALA A 70 42.26 -35.97 14.92
CA ALA A 70 41.85 -36.79 16.04
C ALA A 70 41.40 -35.88 17.20
N SER A 71 40.21 -36.16 17.74
CA SER A 71 39.67 -35.45 18.89
C SER A 71 39.79 -36.33 20.15
N SER A 72 40.36 -35.76 21.21
CA SER A 72 40.48 -36.38 22.52
C SER A 72 39.70 -35.55 23.55
N GLN A 73 38.82 -36.19 24.30
CA GLN A 73 38.09 -35.55 25.39
C GLN A 73 38.71 -35.93 26.73
N VAL A 74 39.09 -34.91 27.51
CA VAL A 74 39.63 -35.08 28.85
C VAL A 74 38.61 -34.56 29.86
N SER A 75 38.08 -35.47 30.66
CA SER A 75 37.08 -35.12 31.68
C SER A 75 37.73 -34.49 32.89
N VAL A 76 37.07 -33.48 33.46
CA VAL A 76 37.40 -32.93 34.78
C VAL A 76 36.61 -33.73 35.83
N PRO A 77 37.26 -34.51 36.70
CA PRO A 77 36.58 -35.24 37.77
C PRO A 77 35.80 -34.30 38.70
N ALA A 78 34.64 -34.75 39.17
CA ALA A 78 33.78 -33.94 40.05
C ALA A 78 34.44 -33.58 41.39
N ASP A 79 35.44 -34.35 41.83
CA ASP A 79 36.21 -34.13 43.05
C ASP A 79 37.47 -33.27 42.83
N ALA A 80 37.72 -32.80 41.61
CA ALA A 80 38.90 -32.01 41.24
C ALA A 80 38.53 -30.61 40.72
N VAL A 81 39.41 -29.65 40.98
CA VAL A 81 39.34 -28.29 40.44
C VAL A 81 40.21 -28.22 39.18
N TYR A 82 39.65 -27.67 38.10
CA TYR A 82 40.39 -27.39 36.87
C TYR A 82 41.26 -26.13 37.06
N GLU A 83 42.58 -26.28 36.95
CA GLU A 83 43.55 -25.19 37.14
C GLU A 83 44.15 -24.69 35.82
N GLY A 84 44.00 -25.45 34.73
CA GLY A 84 44.44 -25.04 33.40
C GLY A 84 44.75 -26.20 32.46
N ILE A 85 45.21 -25.85 31.26
CA ILE A 85 45.58 -26.77 30.17
C ILE A 85 47.08 -26.67 29.85
N TYR A 86 47.68 -27.79 29.46
CA TYR A 86 49.05 -27.86 28.92
C TYR A 86 49.07 -28.79 27.68
N PRO A 87 50.13 -28.78 26.84
CA PRO A 87 50.16 -29.52 25.56
C PRO A 87 49.88 -31.03 25.62
N GLY A 88 49.88 -31.64 26.81
CA GLY A 88 49.57 -33.05 27.03
C GLY A 88 48.31 -33.34 27.84
N GLY A 89 47.53 -32.33 28.27
CA GLY A 89 46.29 -32.55 29.03
C GLY A 89 45.92 -31.43 30.02
N LEU A 90 45.36 -31.81 31.18
CA LEU A 90 44.81 -30.90 32.19
C LEU A 90 45.64 -30.87 33.46
N LEU A 91 45.82 -29.68 34.03
CA LEU A 91 46.28 -29.51 35.40
C LEU A 91 45.06 -29.52 36.32
N LEU A 92 45.03 -30.44 37.26
CA LEU A 92 43.95 -30.61 38.22
C LEU A 92 44.46 -30.44 39.65
N ARG A 93 43.57 -30.02 40.55
CA ARG A 93 43.85 -29.94 41.98
C ARG A 93 42.77 -30.64 42.81
N ARG A 94 43.21 -31.42 43.80
CA ARG A 94 42.35 -32.02 44.84
C ARG A 94 42.90 -31.67 46.23
N GLY A 95 42.26 -30.73 46.90
CA GLY A 95 42.80 -30.14 48.13
C GLY A 95 44.15 -29.47 47.86
N SER A 96 45.23 -29.96 48.46
CA SER A 96 46.60 -29.49 48.25
C SER A 96 47.38 -30.27 47.18
N THR A 97 46.84 -31.40 46.70
CA THR A 97 47.50 -32.27 45.72
C THR A 97 47.24 -31.78 44.31
N ILE A 98 48.30 -31.66 43.52
CA ILE A 98 48.24 -31.27 42.11
C ILE A 98 48.48 -32.52 41.26
N SER A 99 47.77 -32.65 40.15
CA SER A 99 47.97 -33.75 39.22
C SER A 99 47.89 -33.33 37.75
N LEU A 100 48.66 -34.03 36.93
CA LEU A 100 48.65 -33.94 35.48
C LEU A 100 47.74 -35.06 34.96
N ARG A 101 46.62 -34.69 34.35
CA ARG A 101 45.73 -35.62 33.65
C ARG A 101 46.03 -35.58 32.17
N ALA A 102 46.53 -36.67 31.61
CA ALA A 102 46.90 -36.76 30.20
C ALA A 102 45.68 -36.88 29.28
N LEU A 103 45.90 -36.73 27.96
CA LEU A 103 44.84 -36.83 26.94
C LEU A 103 44.07 -38.16 26.93
N ASN A 104 44.69 -39.25 27.38
CA ASN A 104 44.06 -40.56 27.52
C ASN A 104 43.33 -40.75 28.87
N ASN A 105 43.08 -39.66 29.61
CA ASN A 105 42.49 -39.64 30.95
C ASN A 105 43.30 -40.35 32.05
N THR A 106 44.53 -40.77 31.78
CA THR A 106 45.45 -41.23 32.84
C THR A 106 45.94 -40.05 33.66
N GLU A 107 46.10 -40.25 34.96
CA GLU A 107 46.44 -39.18 35.88
C GLU A 107 47.74 -39.49 36.63
N LYS A 108 48.55 -38.45 36.84
CA LYS A 108 49.83 -38.53 37.54
C LYS A 108 49.95 -37.40 38.54
N THR A 109 50.21 -37.72 39.80
CA THR A 109 50.45 -36.71 40.84
C THR A 109 51.74 -35.96 40.56
N VAL A 110 51.72 -34.63 40.72
CA VAL A 110 52.91 -33.79 40.68
C VAL A 110 53.63 -33.91 42.02
N THR A 111 54.86 -34.44 42.03
CA THR A 111 55.65 -34.54 43.27
C THR A 111 56.34 -33.22 43.56
N ASP A 112 56.56 -32.93 44.85
CA ASP A 112 57.25 -31.72 45.32
C ASP A 112 56.57 -30.39 44.96
N ALA A 113 55.29 -30.43 44.54
CA ALA A 113 54.39 -29.31 44.33
C ALA A 113 53.10 -29.49 45.14
N ALA A 114 52.65 -28.44 45.82
CA ALA A 114 51.40 -28.42 46.59
C ALA A 114 50.87 -26.98 46.68
N GLY A 115 49.56 -26.85 46.87
CA GLY A 115 48.86 -25.56 46.99
C GLY A 115 48.01 -25.24 45.77
N ASP A 116 47.71 -23.95 45.56
CA ASP A 116 46.92 -23.45 44.43
C ASP A 116 47.87 -23.08 43.27
N PRO A 117 47.96 -23.91 42.21
CA PRO A 117 48.87 -23.64 41.11
C PRO A 117 48.25 -22.68 40.10
N THR A 118 49.09 -21.89 39.46
CA THR A 118 48.73 -21.13 38.26
C THR A 118 49.72 -21.49 37.16
N ILE A 119 49.23 -21.87 35.99
CA ILE A 119 50.09 -22.08 34.82
C ILE A 119 50.58 -20.72 34.35
N LEU A 120 51.88 -20.48 34.50
CA LEU A 120 52.53 -19.26 34.02
C LEU A 120 52.97 -19.42 32.56
N ASP A 121 53.48 -20.60 32.20
CA ASP A 121 53.84 -20.95 30.82
C ASP A 121 53.97 -22.48 30.65
N SER A 122 54.03 -22.97 29.41
CA SER A 122 54.20 -24.40 29.12
C SER A 122 54.87 -24.67 27.78
N ASN A 123 55.65 -25.75 27.73
CA ASN A 123 56.13 -26.36 26.50
C ASN A 123 55.85 -27.87 26.45
N ASP A 124 56.28 -28.53 25.38
CA ASP A 124 56.01 -29.96 25.13
C ASP A 124 56.56 -30.91 26.23
N SER A 125 57.52 -30.45 27.03
CA SER A 125 58.22 -31.26 28.03
C SER A 125 58.05 -30.76 29.47
N SER A 126 57.61 -29.51 29.65
CA SER A 126 57.65 -28.84 30.95
C SER A 126 56.53 -27.83 31.14
N LEU A 127 56.09 -27.70 32.38
CA LEU A 127 55.07 -26.75 32.82
C LEU A 127 55.68 -25.79 33.86
N LEU A 128 55.55 -24.49 33.67
CA LEU A 128 55.97 -23.49 34.64
C LEU A 128 54.78 -23.13 35.52
N LEU A 129 54.87 -23.49 36.79
CA LEU A 129 53.81 -23.24 37.77
C LEU A 129 54.23 -22.14 38.73
N GLY A 130 53.35 -21.15 38.88
CA GLY A 130 53.33 -20.25 40.03
C GLY A 130 52.55 -20.91 41.15
N MET A 131 53.12 -20.96 42.34
CA MET A 131 52.48 -21.47 43.55
C MET A 131 52.71 -20.49 44.69
N SER A 132 51.87 -20.54 45.73
CA SER A 132 52.06 -19.74 46.94
C SER A 132 53.49 -19.91 47.48
N GLY A 133 54.29 -18.84 47.37
CA GLY A 133 55.67 -18.82 47.86
C GLY A 133 56.78 -19.18 46.87
N ARG A 134 56.50 -19.66 45.64
CA ARG A 134 57.54 -20.09 44.68
C ARG A 134 57.07 -20.28 43.24
N ILE A 135 58.02 -20.31 42.31
CA ILE A 135 57.82 -20.83 40.95
C ILE A 135 58.53 -22.18 40.83
N ALA A 136 57.92 -23.15 40.16
CA ALA A 136 58.53 -24.45 39.88
C ALA A 136 58.34 -24.86 38.41
N ILE A 137 59.28 -25.64 37.89
CA ILE A 137 59.15 -26.34 36.61
C ILE A 137 58.70 -27.76 36.91
N VAL A 138 57.59 -28.19 36.35
CA VAL A 138 57.13 -29.57 36.38
C VAL A 138 57.53 -30.26 35.09
N ASP A 139 58.23 -31.37 35.19
CA ASP A 139 58.50 -32.25 34.05
C ASP A 139 57.25 -33.08 33.73
N LEU A 140 56.74 -32.96 32.50
CA LEU A 140 55.46 -33.59 32.13
C LEU A 140 55.56 -35.13 32.04
N ALA A 141 56.75 -35.65 31.73
CA ALA A 141 56.98 -37.08 31.58
C ALA A 141 57.07 -37.80 32.93
N THR A 142 57.59 -37.15 33.97
CA THR A 142 57.82 -37.74 35.29
C THR A 142 56.86 -37.23 36.37
N GLY A 143 56.27 -36.04 36.19
CA GLY A 143 55.50 -35.35 37.21
C GLY A 143 56.36 -34.69 38.31
N GLY A 144 57.69 -34.75 38.21
CA GLY A 144 58.58 -34.15 39.20
C GLY A 144 58.63 -32.62 39.07
N ALA A 145 58.40 -31.89 40.18
CA ALA A 145 58.54 -30.45 40.23
C ALA A 145 59.91 -30.02 40.78
N THR A 146 60.62 -29.17 40.04
CA THR A 146 61.88 -28.55 40.48
C THR A 146 61.66 -27.07 40.77
N ALA A 147 61.96 -26.63 42.00
CA ALA A 147 61.82 -25.23 42.38
C ALA A 147 62.80 -24.31 41.60
N VAL A 148 62.27 -23.26 40.99
CA VAL A 148 63.04 -22.21 40.32
C VAL A 148 63.55 -21.23 41.36
N THR A 149 62.62 -20.58 42.07
CA THR A 149 62.89 -19.56 43.10
C THR A 149 61.73 -19.49 44.07
N THR A 150 61.98 -18.99 45.29
CA THR A 150 60.92 -18.54 46.21
C THR A 150 60.52 -17.12 45.88
N LEU A 151 59.23 -16.78 46.02
CA LEU A 151 58.66 -15.46 45.78
C LEU A 151 57.58 -15.14 46.82
N ALA A 152 57.38 -13.86 47.13
CA ALA A 152 56.29 -13.43 48.01
C ALA A 152 54.90 -13.64 47.37
N ALA A 153 54.81 -13.58 46.04
CA ALA A 153 53.60 -13.80 45.25
C ALA A 153 53.97 -14.28 43.84
N ASN A 154 52.99 -14.82 43.10
CA ASN A 154 53.17 -15.15 41.69
C ASN A 154 53.52 -13.90 40.89
N PRO A 155 54.49 -13.99 39.95
CA PRO A 155 54.87 -12.84 39.14
C PRO A 155 53.74 -12.47 38.18
N ALA A 156 53.65 -11.19 37.81
CA ALA A 156 52.73 -10.74 36.78
C ALA A 156 53.01 -11.36 35.39
N TRP A 157 54.24 -11.83 35.18
CA TRP A 157 54.67 -12.50 33.96
C TRP A 157 55.84 -13.44 34.25
N ALA A 158 55.84 -14.63 33.67
CA ALA A 158 57.00 -15.52 33.60
C ALA A 158 56.92 -16.40 32.35
N ALA A 159 58.07 -16.80 31.82
CA ALA A 159 58.17 -17.61 30.61
C ALA A 159 59.26 -18.67 30.71
N LEU A 160 59.04 -19.79 30.04
CA LEU A 160 60.04 -20.82 29.76
C LEU A 160 60.78 -20.47 28.47
N THR A 161 62.11 -20.46 28.54
CA THR A 161 62.99 -20.40 27.37
C THR A 161 63.67 -21.76 27.19
N PRO A 162 64.40 -22.00 26.08
CA PRO A 162 65.14 -23.25 25.90
C PRO A 162 66.02 -23.59 27.11
N ASN A 163 66.80 -22.62 27.63
CA ASN A 163 67.76 -22.88 28.71
C ASN A 163 67.47 -22.14 30.02
N ARG A 164 66.52 -21.21 30.08
CA ARG A 164 66.21 -20.40 31.28
C ARG A 164 64.72 -20.39 31.63
N VAL A 165 64.45 -20.06 32.89
CA VAL A 165 63.16 -19.51 33.33
C VAL A 165 63.37 -18.02 33.55
N ILE A 166 62.49 -17.19 33.01
CA ILE A 166 62.53 -15.74 33.19
C ILE A 166 61.21 -15.30 33.83
N TRP A 167 61.25 -14.42 34.83
CA TRP A 167 60.06 -13.90 35.48
C TRP A 167 60.20 -12.43 35.85
N GLN A 168 59.08 -11.72 35.91
CA GLN A 168 59.03 -10.34 36.32
C GLN A 168 59.15 -10.22 37.84
N THR A 169 60.06 -9.34 38.30
CA THR A 169 60.27 -9.04 39.72
C THR A 169 59.73 -7.67 40.13
N GLY A 170 59.48 -6.77 39.17
CA GLY A 170 58.89 -5.46 39.41
C GLY A 170 58.65 -4.66 38.12
N ALA A 171 57.87 -3.59 38.22
CA ALA A 171 57.63 -2.64 37.13
C ALA A 171 57.53 -1.21 37.65
N THR A 172 57.99 -0.25 36.85
CA THR A 172 57.77 1.19 37.00
C THR A 172 56.97 1.69 35.79
N GLU A 173 56.68 2.98 35.71
CA GLU A 173 56.02 3.59 34.53
C GLU A 173 56.85 3.47 33.24
N THR A 174 58.17 3.27 33.34
CA THR A 174 59.09 3.32 32.18
C THR A 174 59.93 2.06 32.00
N THR A 175 60.00 1.19 33.00
CA THR A 175 60.82 -0.04 32.95
C THR A 175 60.14 -1.23 33.64
N ARG A 176 60.54 -2.45 33.26
CA ARG A 176 60.21 -3.70 33.94
C ARG A 176 61.51 -4.42 34.33
N SER A 177 61.56 -4.88 35.58
CA SER A 177 62.66 -5.68 36.13
C SER A 177 62.33 -7.16 35.96
N LEU A 178 63.23 -7.90 35.32
CA LEU A 178 63.11 -9.34 35.10
C LEU A 178 64.28 -10.05 35.81
N ALA A 179 64.01 -11.20 36.40
CA ALA A 179 65.02 -12.13 36.89
C ALA A 179 64.98 -13.41 36.06
N TRP A 180 66.10 -14.12 35.99
CA TRP A 180 66.19 -15.39 35.29
C TRP A 180 67.05 -16.41 36.01
N LYS A 181 66.81 -17.70 35.74
CA LYS A 181 67.59 -18.84 36.24
C LYS A 181 67.79 -19.86 35.12
N GLN A 182 69.00 -20.40 34.96
CA GLN A 182 69.23 -21.53 34.06
C GLN A 182 68.49 -22.78 34.54
N ARG A 183 67.90 -23.54 33.60
CA ARG A 183 67.07 -24.71 33.93
C ARG A 183 67.89 -25.86 34.51
N THR A 184 69.13 -26.02 34.07
CA THR A 184 70.00 -27.16 34.41
C THR A 184 71.11 -26.81 35.40
N THR A 185 71.33 -25.53 35.70
CA THR A 185 72.40 -25.07 36.60
C THR A 185 71.84 -24.08 37.63
N ALA A 186 72.62 -23.77 38.66
CA ALA A 186 72.25 -22.78 39.67
C ALA A 186 72.44 -21.32 39.19
N THR A 187 72.85 -21.10 37.94
CA THR A 187 73.16 -19.76 37.42
C THR A 187 71.90 -18.90 37.33
N THR A 188 71.94 -17.69 37.89
CA THR A 188 70.86 -16.70 37.89
C THR A 188 71.35 -15.34 37.37
N GLY A 189 70.41 -14.46 37.04
CA GLY A 189 70.71 -13.06 36.71
C GLY A 189 69.47 -12.18 36.69
N THR A 190 69.66 -10.89 36.43
CA THR A 190 68.59 -9.90 36.28
C THR A 190 68.77 -9.06 35.02
N ILE A 191 67.67 -8.57 34.47
CA ILE A 191 67.61 -7.78 33.23
C ILE A 191 66.58 -6.66 33.43
N GLN A 192 66.85 -5.47 32.90
CA GLN A 192 65.88 -4.37 32.81
C GLN A 192 65.40 -4.23 31.37
N VAL A 193 64.09 -4.09 31.18
CA VAL A 193 63.49 -3.85 29.86
C VAL A 193 62.61 -2.61 29.88
N PRO A 194 62.47 -1.86 28.77
CA PRO A 194 61.53 -0.74 28.70
C PRO A 194 60.09 -1.17 28.97
N TYR A 195 59.26 -0.26 29.48
CA TYR A 195 57.82 -0.51 29.64
C TYR A 195 57.15 -0.50 28.26
N GLY A 196 56.72 -1.69 27.82
CA GLY A 196 56.06 -1.94 26.54
C GLY A 196 55.31 -3.26 26.61
N GLU A 197 54.36 -3.46 25.70
CA GLU A 197 53.54 -4.68 25.68
C GLU A 197 53.37 -5.24 24.26
N PRO A 198 53.56 -6.56 24.07
CA PRO A 198 53.91 -7.59 25.08
C PRO A 198 55.43 -7.76 25.36
N ILE A 199 55.79 -8.35 26.52
CA ILE A 199 57.14 -8.93 26.78
C ILE A 199 57.14 -10.36 26.25
N LEU A 200 58.10 -10.70 25.39
CA LEU A 200 58.18 -12.01 24.75
C LEU A 200 59.59 -12.61 24.92
N PRO A 201 59.73 -13.91 25.20
CA PRO A 201 61.04 -14.56 25.12
C PRO A 201 61.50 -14.66 23.65
N LEU A 202 62.80 -14.48 23.42
CA LEU A 202 63.43 -14.61 22.11
C LEU A 202 64.71 -15.44 22.27
N GLY A 203 64.61 -16.76 22.10
CA GLY A 203 65.66 -17.67 22.54
C GLY A 203 65.77 -17.61 24.07
N ASP A 204 66.97 -17.38 24.59
CA ASP A 204 67.20 -17.11 26.02
C ASP A 204 67.22 -15.59 26.36
N ASP A 205 66.95 -14.74 25.36
CA ASP A 205 66.87 -13.27 25.48
C ASP A 205 65.40 -12.82 25.58
N ILE A 206 65.17 -11.51 25.69
CA ILE A 206 63.84 -10.90 25.76
C ILE A 206 63.62 -9.94 24.59
N ALA A 207 62.41 -9.92 24.04
CA ALA A 207 61.94 -8.89 23.14
C ALA A 207 60.79 -8.10 23.78
N VAL A 208 60.76 -6.79 23.55
CA VAL A 208 59.69 -5.88 23.99
C VAL A 208 59.21 -5.05 22.81
N ARG A 209 57.90 -4.96 22.61
CA ARG A 209 57.30 -4.08 21.59
C ARG A 209 57.11 -2.66 22.13
N LEU A 210 57.64 -1.67 21.41
CA LEU A 210 57.41 -0.23 21.64
C LEU A 210 56.88 0.41 20.35
N GLY A 211 55.58 0.70 20.32
CA GLY A 211 54.92 1.19 19.09
C GLY A 211 55.04 0.16 17.97
N ASN A 212 55.60 0.58 16.82
CA ASN A 212 55.80 -0.27 15.65
C ASN A 212 57.19 -0.92 15.60
N GLU A 213 57.92 -0.96 16.72
CA GLU A 213 59.27 -1.54 16.82
C GLU A 213 59.32 -2.66 17.86
N LEU A 214 60.15 -3.68 17.59
CA LEU A 214 60.64 -4.58 18.62
C LEU A 214 62.02 -4.14 19.09
N ILE A 215 62.27 -4.30 20.38
CA ILE A 215 63.57 -4.12 21.03
C ILE A 215 64.00 -5.47 21.58
N LYS A 216 65.25 -5.84 21.36
CA LYS A 216 65.85 -7.03 21.98
C LYS A 216 66.70 -6.63 23.17
N VAL A 217 66.56 -7.33 24.29
CA VAL A 217 67.41 -7.22 25.46
C VAL A 217 68.03 -8.58 25.76
N SER A 218 69.35 -8.66 25.67
CA SER A 218 70.05 -9.93 25.89
C SER A 218 70.08 -10.36 27.36
N GLY A 219 70.41 -11.62 27.61
CA GLY A 219 70.71 -12.15 28.95
C GLY A 219 71.76 -11.36 29.76
N THR A 220 72.62 -10.60 29.07
CA THR A 220 73.66 -9.72 29.63
C THR A 220 73.22 -8.25 29.74
N SER A 221 71.91 -7.98 29.59
CA SER A 221 71.30 -6.63 29.59
C SER A 221 71.74 -5.71 28.44
N THR A 222 72.23 -6.27 27.33
CA THR A 222 72.54 -5.47 26.13
C THR A 222 71.26 -5.19 25.34
N VAL A 223 70.94 -3.91 25.11
CA VAL A 223 69.73 -3.48 24.38
C VAL A 223 70.05 -3.23 22.91
N THR A 224 69.30 -3.83 21.99
CA THR A 224 69.35 -3.60 20.54
C THR A 224 68.07 -2.91 20.08
N ARG A 225 68.16 -1.67 19.58
CA ARG A 225 67.03 -0.86 19.12
C ARG A 225 67.37 -0.05 17.85
N PRO A 226 66.51 -0.08 16.80
CA PRO A 226 65.41 -1.02 16.62
C PRO A 226 65.96 -2.43 16.36
N PHE A 227 65.31 -3.44 16.93
CA PHE A 227 65.62 -4.84 16.61
C PHE A 227 64.83 -5.31 15.38
N VAL A 228 63.55 -4.94 15.28
CA VAL A 228 62.72 -5.06 14.07
C VAL A 228 61.81 -3.84 13.98
N THR A 229 61.63 -3.25 12.79
CA THR A 229 60.71 -2.12 12.55
C THR A 229 59.46 -2.56 11.79
N GLY A 230 58.40 -1.74 11.83
CA GLY A 230 57.15 -2.01 11.14
C GLY A 230 56.38 -3.20 11.71
N VAL A 231 56.63 -3.57 12.96
CA VAL A 231 55.98 -4.69 13.65
C VAL A 231 54.62 -4.23 14.16
N HIS A 232 53.56 -4.88 13.70
CA HIS A 232 52.20 -4.65 14.18
C HIS A 232 51.89 -5.53 15.38
N ASP A 233 52.32 -6.78 15.36
CA ASP A 233 52.11 -7.73 16.45
C ASP A 233 53.22 -8.78 16.52
N ALA A 234 53.40 -9.37 17.69
CA ALA A 234 54.42 -10.39 17.92
C ALA A 234 53.96 -11.44 18.93
N ALA A 235 54.30 -12.71 18.67
CA ALA A 235 54.02 -13.83 19.54
C ALA A 235 55.24 -14.76 19.64
N ASP A 236 55.40 -15.42 20.78
CA ASP A 236 56.46 -16.41 20.98
C ASP A 236 56.12 -17.75 20.32
N LEU A 237 57.07 -18.32 19.57
CA LEU A 237 56.96 -19.65 18.97
C LEU A 237 57.58 -20.74 19.83
N THR A 238 58.19 -20.41 20.97
CA THR A 238 58.91 -21.28 21.92
C THR A 238 60.08 -22.08 21.32
N THR A 239 60.32 -21.95 20.02
CA THR A 239 61.47 -22.49 19.27
C THR A 239 62.71 -21.60 19.40
N GLY A 240 62.64 -20.55 20.24
CA GLY A 240 63.63 -19.49 20.32
C GLY A 240 63.50 -18.43 19.22
N ARG A 241 62.39 -18.43 18.48
CA ARG A 241 62.01 -17.41 17.50
C ARG A 241 60.67 -16.79 17.89
N LEU A 242 60.43 -15.56 17.44
CA LEU A 242 59.13 -14.90 17.50
C LEU A 242 58.45 -14.98 16.15
N LEU A 243 57.12 -15.08 16.14
CA LEU A 243 56.31 -14.76 14.98
C LEU A 243 55.95 -13.29 15.06
N VAL A 244 56.19 -12.55 13.98
CA VAL A 244 55.89 -11.12 13.88
C VAL A 244 55.03 -10.86 12.65
N SER A 245 54.03 -10.01 12.81
CA SER A 245 53.35 -9.39 11.67
C SER A 245 54.08 -8.08 11.34
N ALA A 246 54.65 -7.98 10.15
CA ALA A 246 55.42 -6.82 9.72
C ALA A 246 55.05 -6.46 8.28
N GLN A 247 54.72 -5.20 8.01
CA GLN A 247 54.25 -4.64 6.73
C GLN A 247 54.33 -5.58 5.51
N SER A 248 53.17 -6.08 5.06
CA SER A 248 53.02 -6.98 3.90
C SER A 248 53.54 -8.42 4.08
N LYS A 249 53.83 -8.85 5.32
CA LYS A 249 54.14 -10.25 5.63
C LYS A 249 53.92 -10.63 7.10
N ILE A 250 53.76 -11.92 7.33
CA ILE A 250 54.03 -12.58 8.61
C ILE A 250 55.40 -13.23 8.47
N ALA A 251 56.28 -13.00 9.44
CA ALA A 251 57.64 -13.51 9.43
C ALA A 251 57.99 -14.11 10.79
N SER A 252 58.94 -15.04 10.82
CA SER A 252 59.58 -15.46 12.06
C SER A 252 60.90 -14.71 12.21
N VAL A 253 61.23 -14.27 13.43
CA VAL A 253 62.49 -13.59 13.74
C VAL A 253 63.20 -14.32 14.88
N GLY A 254 64.47 -14.66 14.68
CA GLY A 254 65.32 -15.28 15.71
C GLY A 254 66.14 -14.24 16.45
N THR A 255 67.02 -14.67 17.35
CA THR A 255 67.92 -13.77 18.08
C THR A 255 68.88 -12.97 17.19
N ASP A 256 69.01 -13.35 15.91
CA ASP A 256 69.77 -12.70 14.85
C ASP A 256 69.08 -11.47 14.24
N GLY A 257 67.79 -11.26 14.51
CA GLY A 257 67.00 -10.17 13.92
C GLY A 257 66.59 -10.40 12.47
N VAL A 258 66.90 -11.56 11.90
CA VAL A 258 66.60 -11.86 10.49
C VAL A 258 65.14 -12.30 10.36
N LEU A 259 64.35 -11.51 9.62
CA LEU A 259 62.97 -11.84 9.27
C LEU A 259 62.94 -12.93 8.19
N GLN A 260 62.47 -14.12 8.56
CA GLN A 260 62.14 -15.19 7.64
C GLN A 260 60.66 -15.13 7.33
N THR A 261 60.30 -14.79 6.09
CA THR A 261 58.89 -14.72 5.67
C THR A 261 58.21 -16.08 5.86
N VAL A 262 57.15 -16.10 6.65
CA VAL A 262 56.27 -17.25 6.87
C VAL A 262 55.10 -17.20 5.89
N LYS A 263 54.51 -16.01 5.69
CA LYS A 263 53.42 -15.78 4.74
C LYS A 263 53.43 -14.34 4.22
N ALA A 264 53.25 -14.13 2.92
CA ALA A 264 53.06 -12.77 2.38
C ALA A 264 51.65 -12.27 2.71
N THR A 265 51.52 -10.98 3.03
CA THR A 265 50.23 -10.30 3.21
C THR A 265 50.15 -9.10 2.25
N PRO A 266 48.95 -8.63 1.88
CA PRO A 266 48.82 -7.44 1.05
C PRO A 266 49.53 -6.24 1.70
N ALA A 267 50.20 -5.41 0.90
CA ALA A 267 50.86 -4.21 1.39
C ALA A 267 49.83 -3.17 1.83
N PHE A 268 49.90 -2.76 3.10
CA PHE A 268 49.05 -1.71 3.65
C PHE A 268 49.82 -0.39 3.62
N ASN A 269 49.36 0.58 2.81
CA ASN A 269 50.10 1.83 2.59
C ASN A 269 49.58 3.04 3.39
N ALA A 270 48.44 2.99 4.10
CA ALA A 270 48.01 4.04 5.03
C ALA A 270 46.86 3.60 5.95
N GLN A 271 46.73 4.25 7.11
CA GLN A 271 45.58 4.12 8.02
C GLN A 271 44.33 4.72 7.36
N VAL A 272 43.30 3.90 7.08
CA VAL A 272 42.06 4.32 6.43
C VAL A 272 41.18 5.12 7.39
N GLN A 273 40.76 6.32 6.97
CA GLN A 273 39.80 7.16 7.71
C GLN A 273 38.43 7.20 7.04
N TYR A 274 38.38 7.43 5.73
CA TYR A 274 37.14 7.44 4.95
C TYR A 274 37.10 6.25 4.01
N VAL A 275 35.93 5.62 3.91
CA VAL A 275 35.64 4.54 2.97
C VAL A 275 34.52 4.97 2.02
N GLY A 276 34.51 4.41 0.82
CA GLY A 276 33.39 4.45 -0.10
C GLY A 276 33.34 3.17 -0.92
N LEU A 277 32.15 2.68 -1.19
CA LEU A 277 31.92 1.39 -1.83
C LEU A 277 30.91 1.54 -2.97
N SER A 278 31.24 1.00 -4.15
CA SER A 278 30.28 0.80 -5.23
C SER A 278 30.56 -0.49 -5.99
N GLY A 279 29.71 -1.49 -5.81
CA GLY A 279 29.82 -2.81 -6.43
C GLY A 279 30.98 -3.62 -5.84
N ALA A 280 32.08 -3.65 -6.58
CA ALA A 280 33.36 -4.22 -6.16
C ALA A 280 34.46 -3.16 -6.01
N ARG A 281 34.14 -1.90 -6.30
CA ARG A 281 35.05 -0.76 -6.26
C ARG A 281 35.07 -0.20 -4.84
N LEU A 282 36.22 -0.28 -4.18
CA LEU A 282 36.44 0.28 -2.85
C LEU A 282 37.42 1.45 -2.95
N VAL A 283 36.99 2.63 -2.50
CA VAL A 283 37.81 3.83 -2.42
C VAL A 283 38.04 4.14 -0.94
N THR A 284 39.27 4.50 -0.60
CA THR A 284 39.67 4.90 0.75
C THR A 284 40.50 6.17 0.72
N SER A 285 40.58 6.86 1.86
CA SER A 285 41.56 7.91 2.08
C SER A 285 42.20 7.79 3.45
N ASP A 286 43.39 8.36 3.57
CA ASP A 286 44.18 8.37 4.79
C ASP A 286 43.87 9.55 5.71
N GLN A 287 44.58 9.61 6.84
CA GLN A 287 44.49 10.69 7.84
C GLN A 287 45.39 11.90 7.53
N GLN A 288 46.03 11.97 6.36
CA GLN A 288 47.00 13.03 6.09
C GLN A 288 46.33 14.32 5.58
N PRO A 289 46.94 15.51 5.77
CA PRO A 289 46.35 16.80 5.39
C PRO A 289 45.93 16.92 3.91
N ALA A 290 46.56 16.15 3.02
CA ALA A 290 46.26 16.12 1.59
C ALA A 290 45.27 15.01 1.18
N HIS A 291 44.83 14.17 2.13
CA HIS A 291 43.88 13.05 2.02
C HIS A 291 43.82 12.40 0.63
N THR A 292 44.91 11.79 0.18
CA THR A 292 44.95 11.15 -1.15
C THR A 292 43.96 10.00 -1.20
N LEU A 293 43.15 9.95 -2.26
CA LEU A 293 42.18 8.89 -2.49
C LEU A 293 42.84 7.69 -3.19
N TYR A 294 42.75 6.52 -2.58
CA TYR A 294 43.20 5.24 -3.12
C TYR A 294 42.02 4.36 -3.47
N GLU A 295 42.11 3.67 -4.59
CA GLU A 295 41.08 2.75 -5.07
C GLU A 295 41.65 1.36 -5.29
N THR A 296 40.89 0.32 -4.95
CA THR A 296 41.24 -1.06 -5.28
C THR A 296 40.95 -1.37 -6.75
N SER A 297 41.76 -2.24 -7.37
CA SER A 297 41.31 -2.98 -8.55
C SER A 297 40.00 -3.71 -8.25
N THR A 298 39.25 -4.09 -9.29
CA THR A 298 37.89 -4.67 -9.21
C THR A 298 37.75 -5.90 -8.30
N ASN A 299 38.87 -6.49 -7.86
CA ASN A 299 38.95 -7.64 -6.96
C ASN A 299 39.65 -7.35 -5.61
N GLY A 300 39.95 -6.10 -5.25
CA GLY A 300 40.49 -5.74 -3.93
C GLY A 300 41.99 -5.99 -3.70
N THR A 301 42.73 -6.50 -4.68
CA THR A 301 44.09 -7.03 -4.46
C THR A 301 45.23 -6.03 -4.69
N SER A 302 44.97 -4.93 -5.39
CA SER A 302 45.97 -3.88 -5.67
C SER A 302 45.36 -2.49 -5.50
N TRP A 303 46.05 -1.60 -4.78
CA TRP A 303 45.63 -0.22 -4.56
C TRP A 303 46.33 0.75 -5.52
N THR A 304 45.57 1.65 -6.13
CA THR A 304 46.06 2.71 -7.02
C THR A 304 45.54 4.06 -6.57
N ALA A 305 46.39 5.08 -6.58
CA ALA A 305 45.95 6.45 -6.33
C ALA A 305 45.01 6.89 -7.47
N THR A 306 43.86 7.48 -7.12
CA THR A 306 42.87 7.96 -8.09
C THR A 306 43.25 9.32 -8.71
N GLY A 307 44.21 10.03 -8.10
CA GLY A 307 44.53 11.41 -8.43
C GLY A 307 43.60 12.45 -7.79
N GLY A 308 42.58 12.00 -7.03
CA GLY A 308 41.67 12.85 -6.26
C GLY A 308 42.06 12.99 -4.78
N SER A 309 41.41 13.93 -4.11
CA SER A 309 41.48 14.16 -2.67
C SER A 309 40.07 14.24 -2.07
N ASN A 310 39.96 14.24 -0.74
CA ASN A 310 38.76 14.62 0.01
C ASN A 310 39.06 15.70 1.07
N THR A 311 39.88 16.68 0.69
CA THR A 311 40.19 17.84 1.54
C THR A 311 38.91 18.64 1.83
N GLY A 312 38.62 18.89 3.11
CA GLY A 312 37.51 19.74 3.55
C GLY A 312 36.13 19.06 3.58
N LYS A 313 35.82 18.17 2.63
CA LYS A 313 34.54 17.46 2.55
C LYS A 313 34.73 15.96 2.25
N PRO A 314 33.89 15.06 2.81
CA PRO A 314 33.94 13.63 2.49
C PRO A 314 33.64 13.37 1.00
N PHE A 315 34.38 12.47 0.38
CA PHE A 315 34.10 12.01 -0.98
C PHE A 315 32.81 11.15 -1.03
N GLN A 316 32.23 11.01 -2.23
CA GLN A 316 31.09 10.11 -2.49
C GLN A 316 31.42 9.19 -3.66
N LEU A 317 31.08 7.90 -3.54
CA LEU A 317 31.28 6.90 -4.58
C LEU A 317 29.94 6.25 -4.88
N GLU A 318 29.39 6.54 -6.05
CA GLU A 318 28.04 6.12 -6.44
C GLU A 318 28.09 5.58 -7.88
N GLY A 319 27.65 4.34 -8.10
CA GLY A 319 27.88 3.61 -9.34
C GLY A 319 29.34 3.66 -9.81
N THR A 320 29.54 4.08 -11.06
CA THR A 320 30.89 4.26 -11.64
C THR A 320 31.50 5.63 -11.34
N THR A 321 30.79 6.50 -10.63
CA THR A 321 31.13 7.92 -10.49
C THR A 321 31.72 8.20 -9.10
N LEU A 322 32.85 8.90 -9.07
CA LEU A 322 33.50 9.38 -7.86
C LEU A 322 33.34 10.90 -7.79
N LEU A 323 32.78 11.40 -6.69
CA LEU A 323 32.82 12.80 -6.29
C LEU A 323 33.99 12.99 -5.32
N SER A 324 35.01 13.70 -5.74
CA SER A 324 36.21 14.03 -4.95
C SER A 324 36.33 15.54 -4.73
N PHE A 325 36.96 15.95 -3.63
CA PHE A 325 37.18 17.35 -3.27
C PHE A 325 38.68 17.61 -3.10
N ASP A 326 39.23 18.46 -3.97
CA ASP A 326 40.48 19.14 -3.65
C ASP A 326 40.18 20.46 -2.90
N ALA A 327 41.22 21.15 -2.42
CA ALA A 327 41.06 22.36 -1.62
C ALA A 327 40.28 23.49 -2.32
N THR A 328 40.03 23.41 -3.63
CA THR A 328 39.39 24.46 -4.44
C THR A 328 38.27 23.95 -5.34
N THR A 329 38.27 22.67 -5.69
CA THR A 329 37.43 22.08 -6.73
C THR A 329 36.80 20.77 -6.26
N ALA A 330 35.49 20.64 -6.46
CA ALA A 330 34.75 19.38 -6.44
C ALA A 330 34.71 18.80 -7.86
N ARG A 331 35.07 17.52 -8.02
CA ARG A 331 35.12 16.84 -9.34
C ARG A 331 34.17 15.65 -9.37
N VAL A 332 33.38 15.54 -10.43
CA VAL A 332 32.44 14.43 -10.69
C VAL A 332 32.59 13.98 -12.14
N GLY A 333 33.39 12.94 -12.37
CA GLY A 333 33.81 12.59 -13.73
C GLY A 333 34.56 13.76 -14.36
N ASP A 334 34.06 14.27 -15.49
CA ASP A 334 34.62 15.44 -16.18
C ASP A 334 33.99 16.77 -15.75
N LEU A 335 32.99 16.75 -14.85
CA LEU A 335 32.38 17.97 -14.30
C LEU A 335 33.23 18.50 -13.15
N THR A 336 33.39 19.83 -13.10
CA THR A 336 34.12 20.53 -12.04
C THR A 336 33.28 21.67 -11.49
N PHE A 337 33.24 21.77 -10.17
CA PHE A 337 32.53 22.81 -9.43
C PHE A 337 33.46 23.38 -8.34
N PRO A 338 33.23 24.60 -7.84
CA PRO A 338 33.93 25.09 -6.64
C PRO A 338 33.75 24.15 -5.44
N ALA A 339 34.81 23.90 -4.67
CA ALA A 339 34.75 22.99 -3.51
C ALA A 339 33.85 23.51 -2.37
N ASP A 340 33.68 24.82 -2.26
CA ASP A 340 32.83 25.44 -1.24
C ASP A 340 31.33 25.22 -1.52
N ASP A 341 30.95 24.98 -2.79
CA ASP A 341 29.56 24.76 -3.18
C ASP A 341 28.99 23.44 -2.63
N ASP A 342 27.66 23.39 -2.51
CA ASP A 342 26.94 22.18 -2.14
C ASP A 342 26.80 21.27 -3.37
N VAL A 343 27.80 20.39 -3.52
CA VAL A 343 27.85 19.37 -4.57
C VAL A 343 27.50 18.01 -3.98
N VAL A 344 26.46 17.40 -4.53
CA VAL A 344 25.94 16.10 -4.08
C VAL A 344 25.82 15.16 -5.27
N LEU A 345 26.42 13.97 -5.16
CA LEU A 345 26.25 12.91 -6.14
C LEU A 345 25.05 12.04 -5.75
N GLY A 346 24.11 11.84 -6.66
CA GLY A 346 22.95 10.98 -6.42
C GLY A 346 23.34 9.51 -6.35
N LYS A 347 22.56 8.71 -5.60
CA LYS A 347 22.74 7.25 -5.53
C LYS A 347 22.72 6.63 -6.93
N GLY A 348 23.68 5.73 -7.19
CA GLY A 348 23.91 5.15 -8.52
C GLY A 348 24.69 6.04 -9.51
N GLY A 349 25.04 7.28 -9.13
CA GLY A 349 26.08 8.09 -9.80
C GLY A 349 25.72 8.71 -11.15
N LYS A 350 24.43 8.69 -11.54
CA LYS A 350 23.98 9.23 -12.84
C LYS A 350 23.69 10.73 -12.83
N LEU A 351 23.30 11.26 -11.67
CA LEU A 351 22.94 12.67 -11.50
C LEU A 351 23.82 13.30 -10.41
N VAL A 352 24.19 14.55 -10.61
CA VAL A 352 24.87 15.39 -9.62
C VAL A 352 24.10 16.70 -9.46
N ALA A 353 23.92 17.14 -8.22
CA ALA A 353 23.39 18.46 -7.92
C ALA A 353 24.50 19.42 -7.49
N HIS A 354 24.38 20.66 -7.92
CA HIS A 354 25.21 21.79 -7.51
C HIS A 354 24.29 23.00 -7.29
N ASN A 355 24.19 23.50 -6.05
CA ASN A 355 23.40 24.69 -5.71
C ASN A 355 21.94 24.66 -6.22
N GLY A 356 21.33 23.47 -6.25
CA GLY A 356 19.97 23.24 -6.74
C GLY A 356 19.85 22.97 -8.24
N GLU A 357 20.92 23.12 -9.01
CA GLU A 357 20.97 22.73 -10.42
C GLU A 357 21.36 21.24 -10.54
N ILE A 358 20.57 20.46 -11.28
CA ILE A 358 20.79 19.02 -11.46
C ILE A 358 21.36 18.75 -12.85
N TYR A 359 22.51 18.08 -12.90
CA TYR A 359 23.22 17.70 -14.11
C TYR A 359 23.25 16.18 -14.27
N ASP A 360 23.16 15.73 -15.51
CA ASP A 360 23.46 14.36 -15.90
C ASP A 360 24.97 14.19 -16.04
N VAL A 361 25.55 13.25 -15.28
CA VAL A 361 27.01 13.11 -15.18
C VAL A 361 27.62 12.66 -16.51
N ALA A 362 26.94 11.78 -17.26
CA ALA A 362 27.46 11.22 -18.49
C ALA A 362 27.39 12.23 -19.66
N THR A 363 26.26 12.93 -19.78
CA THR A 363 26.01 13.87 -20.89
C THR A 363 26.43 15.30 -20.57
N LYS A 364 26.70 15.61 -19.29
CA LYS A 364 27.04 16.95 -18.78
C LYS A 364 25.92 17.97 -18.94
N ALA A 365 24.73 17.55 -19.37
CA ALA A 365 23.60 18.42 -19.61
C ALA A 365 22.88 18.74 -18.29
N LYS A 366 22.55 20.02 -18.09
CA LYS A 366 21.60 20.44 -17.05
C LYS A 366 20.21 19.87 -17.37
N ARG A 367 19.58 19.24 -16.38
CA ARG A 367 18.28 18.56 -16.52
C ARG A 367 17.14 19.30 -15.82
N LEU A 368 17.39 19.85 -14.64
CA LEU A 368 16.35 20.44 -13.79
C LEU A 368 16.95 21.45 -12.81
N ASP A 369 16.16 22.47 -12.44
CA ASP A 369 16.38 23.31 -11.27
C ASP A 369 15.44 22.89 -10.14
N LEU A 370 16.00 22.47 -9.01
CA LEU A 370 15.26 21.97 -7.87
C LEU A 370 15.82 22.53 -6.57
N ALA A 371 15.05 23.38 -5.90
CA ALA A 371 15.42 23.89 -4.59
C ALA A 371 15.43 22.77 -3.53
N ALA A 372 16.50 22.71 -2.74
CA ALA A 372 16.64 21.84 -1.58
C ALA A 372 15.50 22.08 -0.56
N PRO A 373 15.13 21.05 0.24
CA PRO A 373 15.69 19.70 0.29
C PRO A 373 15.15 18.76 -0.82
N PHE A 374 16.03 17.91 -1.38
CA PHE A 374 15.71 16.87 -2.36
C PHE A 374 16.70 15.70 -2.24
N ALA A 375 16.38 14.56 -2.86
CA ALA A 375 17.28 13.43 -3.05
C ALA A 375 17.42 13.06 -4.53
N LEU A 376 18.55 12.46 -4.89
CA LEU A 376 18.80 11.96 -6.23
C LEU A 376 19.12 10.46 -6.16
N ALA A 377 18.42 9.64 -6.96
CA ALA A 377 18.69 8.22 -7.07
C ALA A 377 18.41 7.73 -8.50
N GLY A 378 19.41 7.08 -9.11
CA GLY A 378 19.33 6.70 -10.52
C GLY A 378 19.13 7.93 -11.41
N SER A 379 18.10 7.91 -12.26
CA SER A 379 17.69 9.06 -13.10
C SER A 379 16.59 9.91 -12.46
N THR A 380 16.22 9.65 -11.21
CA THR A 380 15.05 10.26 -10.58
C THR A 380 15.45 11.29 -9.53
N ALA A 381 14.81 12.46 -9.58
CA ALA A 381 14.87 13.47 -8.54
C ALA A 381 13.63 13.35 -7.63
N TRP A 382 13.85 13.33 -6.32
CA TRP A 382 12.82 13.12 -5.32
C TRP A 382 12.67 14.35 -4.41
N LYS A 383 11.44 14.78 -4.18
CA LYS A 383 11.12 15.94 -3.33
C LYS A 383 9.84 15.71 -2.55
N VAL A 384 9.81 16.17 -1.30
CA VAL A 384 8.57 16.23 -0.52
C VAL A 384 7.86 17.56 -0.78
N THR A 385 6.57 17.50 -1.07
CA THR A 385 5.68 18.64 -1.29
C THR A 385 4.59 18.69 -0.23
N GLU A 386 4.13 19.89 0.13
CA GLU A 386 3.02 20.08 1.04
C GLU A 386 1.65 19.94 0.32
N PRO A 387 0.64 19.30 0.94
CA PRO A 387 0.67 18.58 2.21
C PRO A 387 1.06 17.10 2.04
N GLY A 388 2.26 16.71 2.52
CA GLY A 388 2.63 15.30 2.77
C GLY A 388 2.70 14.38 1.54
N VAL A 389 3.35 14.79 0.45
CA VAL A 389 3.55 13.92 -0.74
C VAL A 389 5.03 13.84 -1.11
N LEU A 390 5.55 12.63 -1.27
CA LEU A 390 6.85 12.37 -1.88
C LEU A 390 6.68 12.25 -3.40
N GLN A 391 7.21 13.20 -4.15
CA GLN A 391 7.18 13.25 -5.61
C GLN A 391 8.53 12.80 -6.18
N GLY A 392 8.51 11.85 -7.10
CA GLY A 392 9.66 11.41 -7.90
C GLY A 392 9.47 11.78 -9.36
N GLN A 393 10.45 12.46 -9.96
CA GLN A 393 10.48 12.79 -11.39
C GLN A 393 11.66 12.11 -12.06
N ASP A 394 11.40 11.17 -12.97
CA ASP A 394 12.43 10.55 -13.80
C ASP A 394 12.86 11.54 -14.88
N LEU A 395 14.10 12.05 -14.78
CA LEU A 395 14.64 13.08 -15.66
C LEU A 395 15.09 12.52 -17.03
N ALA A 396 15.11 11.19 -17.18
CA ALA A 396 15.38 10.53 -18.46
C ALA A 396 14.08 10.21 -19.21
N ALA A 397 13.09 9.63 -18.53
CA ALA A 397 11.83 9.19 -19.15
C ALA A 397 10.71 10.26 -19.11
N GLY A 398 10.84 11.29 -18.27
CA GLY A 398 9.79 12.28 -18.02
C GLY A 398 8.61 11.77 -17.17
N ALA A 399 8.68 10.52 -16.69
CA ALA A 399 7.64 9.93 -15.86
C ALA A 399 7.64 10.55 -14.45
N SER A 400 6.46 10.69 -13.86
CA SER A 400 6.28 11.17 -12.48
C SER A 400 5.59 10.11 -11.63
N LYS A 401 6.01 10.01 -10.36
CA LYS A 401 5.39 9.17 -9.34
C LYS A 401 5.13 10.00 -8.08
N THR A 402 4.01 9.77 -7.41
CA THR A 402 3.64 10.42 -6.15
C THR A 402 3.30 9.36 -5.11
N ILE A 403 3.77 9.55 -3.88
CA ILE A 403 3.53 8.66 -2.75
C ILE A 403 3.10 9.50 -1.55
N THR A 404 1.99 9.15 -0.91
CA THR A 404 1.52 9.84 0.30
C THR A 404 2.44 9.51 1.47
N VAL A 405 2.84 10.55 2.21
CA VAL A 405 3.73 10.44 3.39
C VAL A 405 3.18 11.30 4.53
N ALA A 406 3.73 11.16 5.73
CA ALA A 406 3.31 12.01 6.85
C ALA A 406 3.63 13.49 6.59
N SER A 407 2.88 14.39 7.23
CA SER A 407 3.13 15.83 7.13
C SER A 407 4.44 16.21 7.83
N GLY A 408 5.05 17.32 7.40
CA GLY A 408 6.31 17.82 7.96
C GLY A 408 7.57 17.03 7.57
N CYS A 409 7.43 15.97 6.75
CA CYS A 409 8.57 15.21 6.26
C CYS A 409 9.53 16.08 5.42
N THR A 410 10.81 15.78 5.53
CA THR A 410 11.89 16.31 4.68
C THR A 410 12.70 15.15 4.12
N ILE A 411 13.35 15.37 2.97
CA ILE A 411 14.18 14.34 2.32
C ILE A 411 15.60 14.84 2.09
N GLY A 412 16.58 14.11 2.62
CA GLY A 412 17.99 14.46 2.49
C GLY A 412 18.63 13.98 1.18
N PRO A 413 19.81 14.48 0.80
CA PRO A 413 20.49 14.15 -0.45
C PRO A 413 20.75 12.64 -0.67
N ASN A 414 21.04 11.90 0.42
CA ASN A 414 21.34 10.46 0.41
C ASN A 414 20.18 9.59 0.88
N ALA A 415 18.97 10.16 0.91
CA ALA A 415 17.82 9.54 1.54
C ALA A 415 17.05 8.58 0.63
N VAL A 416 17.51 8.31 -0.61
CA VAL A 416 16.86 7.34 -1.51
C VAL A 416 17.94 6.43 -2.09
N ASN A 417 17.80 5.12 -1.90
CA ASN A 417 18.72 4.14 -2.46
C ASN A 417 17.96 2.87 -2.86
N GLY A 418 18.08 2.50 -4.14
CA GLY A 418 17.32 1.39 -4.72
C GLY A 418 15.82 1.57 -4.53
N ARG A 419 15.20 0.62 -3.84
CA ARG A 419 13.76 0.59 -3.55
C ARG A 419 13.31 1.57 -2.46
N TRP A 420 14.19 1.99 -1.57
CA TRP A 420 13.78 2.61 -0.32
C TRP A 420 14.07 4.10 -0.29
N ALA A 421 13.25 4.85 0.43
CA ALA A 421 13.51 6.23 0.85
C ALA A 421 13.38 6.38 2.37
N LEU A 422 14.22 7.22 2.99
CA LEU A 422 14.21 7.52 4.41
C LEU A 422 13.95 9.01 4.63
N LEU A 423 12.72 9.35 5.03
CA LEU A 423 12.28 10.72 5.31
C LEU A 423 12.49 11.07 6.77
N THR A 424 12.93 12.30 7.03
CA THR A 424 13.22 12.81 8.39
C THR A 424 12.30 13.96 8.77
N GLY A 425 12.12 14.20 10.08
CA GLY A 425 11.33 15.33 10.58
C GLY A 425 9.81 15.19 10.40
N CYS A 426 9.33 14.03 9.99
CA CYS A 426 7.90 13.77 9.84
C CYS A 426 7.17 13.79 11.18
N ALA A 427 5.87 14.11 11.14
CA ALA A 427 4.98 13.95 12.29
C ALA A 427 4.96 12.46 12.74
N GLY A 428 5.55 12.19 13.91
CA GLY A 428 5.63 10.83 14.49
C GLY A 428 6.98 10.11 14.36
N GLY A 429 8.02 10.75 13.82
CA GLY A 429 9.38 10.17 13.69
C GLY A 429 9.87 10.14 12.25
N ASN A 430 11.00 9.46 11.97
CA ASN A 430 11.43 9.28 10.58
C ASN A 430 10.55 8.22 9.89
N GLN A 431 10.35 8.33 8.58
CA GLN A 431 9.58 7.36 7.79
C GLN A 431 10.44 6.67 6.75
N VAL A 432 10.34 5.34 6.66
CA VAL A 432 10.86 4.57 5.54
C VAL A 432 9.72 4.31 4.56
N ILE A 433 9.97 4.66 3.30
CA ILE A 433 9.01 4.59 2.19
C ILE A 433 9.55 3.63 1.15
N ASP A 434 8.71 2.72 0.67
CA ASP A 434 9.00 1.95 -0.53
C ASP A 434 8.65 2.79 -1.76
N VAL A 435 9.69 3.24 -2.48
CA VAL A 435 9.51 4.07 -3.67
C VAL A 435 9.23 3.27 -4.95
N THR A 436 9.28 1.94 -4.91
CA THR A 436 9.08 1.07 -6.10
C THR A 436 8.00 0.01 -5.93
N GLY A 437 7.70 -0.39 -4.70
CA GLY A 437 6.94 -1.58 -4.36
C GLY A 437 5.73 -1.30 -3.46
N PRO A 438 5.20 -2.36 -2.84
CA PRO A 438 3.88 -2.34 -2.19
C PRO A 438 3.90 -1.87 -0.73
N GLU A 439 5.07 -1.75 -0.11
CA GLU A 439 5.13 -1.60 1.34
C GLU A 439 4.63 -0.23 1.79
N PRO A 440 3.70 -0.16 2.77
CA PRO A 440 3.22 1.11 3.29
C PRO A 440 4.35 1.88 4.00
N PRO A 441 4.27 3.22 4.10
CA PRO A 441 5.17 4.01 4.92
C PRO A 441 5.27 3.45 6.35
N ARG A 442 6.48 3.17 6.83
CA ARG A 442 6.74 2.69 8.20
C ARG A 442 7.54 3.72 8.98
N ASN A 443 7.24 3.87 10.27
CA ASN A 443 8.05 4.71 11.14
C ASN A 443 9.31 3.96 11.55
N LEU A 444 10.46 4.63 11.47
CA LEU A 444 11.75 4.09 11.88
C LEU A 444 12.48 5.13 12.73
N THR A 445 13.06 4.71 13.86
CA THR A 445 13.88 5.60 14.68
C THR A 445 15.34 5.41 14.32
N VAL A 446 15.92 6.39 13.62
CA VAL A 446 17.33 6.38 13.22
C VAL A 446 17.99 7.73 13.50
N PRO A 447 19.30 7.75 13.84
CA PRO A 447 20.05 8.98 14.00
C PRO A 447 20.32 9.64 12.63
N ALA A 448 20.75 10.90 12.66
CA ALA A 448 20.98 11.70 11.46
C ALA A 448 22.15 11.19 10.57
N ASP A 449 23.05 10.39 11.13
CA ASP A 449 24.18 9.77 10.45
C ASP A 449 23.88 8.39 9.85
N ALA A 450 22.63 7.92 9.98
CA ALA A 450 22.21 6.67 9.37
C ALA A 450 22.31 6.73 7.84
N GLN A 451 22.73 5.61 7.24
CA GLN A 451 22.84 5.47 5.79
C GLN A 451 21.86 4.45 5.24
N LEU A 452 21.15 4.85 4.20
CA LEU A 452 20.24 4.00 3.47
C LEU A 452 21.01 3.19 2.40
N GLY A 453 20.94 1.88 2.53
CA GLY A 453 21.37 0.93 1.52
C GLY A 453 20.20 0.43 0.69
N ASN A 454 20.47 -0.48 -0.25
CA ASN A 454 19.40 -1.18 -0.96
C ASN A 454 18.89 -2.33 -0.07
N GLY A 455 17.70 -2.18 0.50
CA GLY A 455 17.05 -3.18 1.35
C GLY A 455 17.33 -3.04 2.85
N PHE A 456 18.14 -2.06 3.28
CA PHE A 456 18.53 -1.92 4.69
C PHE A 456 18.87 -0.48 5.08
N VAL A 457 18.88 -0.20 6.39
CA VAL A 457 19.49 1.01 6.97
C VAL A 457 20.61 0.62 7.91
N ALA A 458 21.76 1.26 7.78
CA ALA A 458 22.90 1.09 8.68
C ALA A 458 23.12 2.35 9.51
N GLN A 459 23.37 2.19 10.82
CA GLN A 459 23.62 3.29 11.74
C GLN A 459 24.71 2.93 12.74
N LEU A 460 25.35 3.93 13.34
CA LEU A 460 26.24 3.68 14.47
C LEU A 460 25.45 3.35 15.74
N ALA A 461 25.86 2.28 16.41
CA ALA A 461 25.39 1.88 17.72
C ALA A 461 26.56 1.82 18.70
N THR A 462 26.28 1.93 19.99
CA THR A 462 27.25 1.64 21.04
C THR A 462 27.17 0.15 21.38
N GLY A 463 28.32 -0.51 21.44
CA GLY A 463 28.51 -1.87 21.97
C GLY A 463 29.50 -1.84 23.13
N GLU A 464 29.83 -2.99 23.70
CA GLU A 464 30.87 -3.15 24.72
C GLU A 464 31.83 -4.27 24.28
N ASP A 465 33.13 -4.06 24.44
CA ASP A 465 34.10 -5.14 24.27
C ASP A 465 34.08 -6.12 25.46
N MET A 466 34.88 -7.19 25.37
CA MET A 466 34.97 -8.21 26.43
C MET A 466 35.43 -7.67 27.80
N ASN A 467 35.96 -6.45 27.86
CA ASN A 467 36.37 -5.79 29.10
C ASN A 467 35.31 -4.78 29.60
N GLY A 468 34.12 -4.75 29.00
CA GLY A 468 33.06 -3.80 29.31
C GLY A 468 33.37 -2.37 28.83
N VAL A 469 34.31 -2.22 27.88
CA VAL A 469 34.67 -0.90 27.35
C VAL A 469 33.77 -0.60 26.15
N ALA A 470 33.13 0.57 26.17
CA ALA A 470 32.25 1.00 25.08
C ALA A 470 33.00 1.04 23.73
N THR A 471 32.44 0.35 22.73
CA THR A 471 32.89 0.34 21.34
C THR A 471 31.81 0.94 20.44
N LYS A 472 32.19 1.33 19.22
CA LYS A 472 31.26 1.70 18.16
C LYS A 472 31.06 0.53 17.22
N GLU A 473 29.82 0.23 16.90
CA GLU A 473 29.39 -0.84 16.00
C GLU A 473 28.42 -0.27 14.96
N LEU A 474 28.19 -1.00 13.88
CA LEU A 474 27.11 -0.77 12.94
C LEU A 474 25.92 -1.63 13.32
N LEU A 475 24.77 -1.00 13.54
CA LEU A 475 23.48 -1.68 13.58
C LEU A 475 22.85 -1.59 12.19
N VAL A 476 22.61 -2.74 11.58
CA VAL A 476 21.96 -2.86 10.27
C VAL A 476 20.55 -3.38 10.50
N THR A 477 19.56 -2.61 10.04
CA THR A 477 18.13 -2.96 10.08
C THR A 477 17.68 -3.36 8.69
N ASP A 478 17.09 -4.54 8.56
CA ASP A 478 16.49 -5.02 7.32
C ASP A 478 15.17 -4.28 7.05
N LEU A 479 15.08 -3.64 5.90
CA LEU A 479 13.86 -2.98 5.46
C LEU A 479 12.96 -3.92 4.67
N ASN A 480 13.48 -5.01 4.11
CA ASN A 480 12.66 -6.01 3.43
C ASN A 480 11.90 -6.90 4.43
N ASP A 481 12.40 -7.03 5.65
CA ASP A 481 11.68 -7.67 6.76
C ASP A 481 10.62 -6.74 7.38
N ALA A 482 9.38 -7.23 7.48
CA ALA A 482 8.28 -6.54 8.14
C ALA A 482 8.52 -6.35 9.65
N ALA A 483 9.25 -7.28 10.29
CA ALA A 483 9.63 -7.21 11.69
C ALA A 483 10.85 -6.32 11.96
N LEU A 484 11.48 -5.76 10.91
CA LEU A 484 12.68 -4.94 10.98
C LEU A 484 13.84 -5.66 11.70
N GLY A 485 14.13 -6.91 11.31
CA GLY A 485 15.24 -7.69 11.84
C GLY A 485 16.57 -6.92 11.82
N GLN A 486 17.36 -7.06 12.88
CA GLN A 486 18.60 -6.29 13.06
C GLN A 486 19.81 -7.19 13.27
N ARG A 487 20.96 -6.77 12.73
CA ARG A 487 22.27 -7.36 13.01
C ARG A 487 23.32 -6.30 13.31
N ARG A 488 24.30 -6.67 14.13
CA ARG A 488 25.42 -5.80 14.50
C ARG A 488 26.70 -6.23 13.79
N TYR A 489 27.51 -5.26 13.40
CA TYR A 489 28.82 -5.45 12.76
C TYR A 489 29.85 -4.50 13.36
N GLY A 490 31.12 -4.89 13.38
CA GLY A 490 32.18 -4.07 13.94
C GLY A 490 33.11 -4.89 14.84
N PRO A 491 33.88 -4.25 15.72
CA PRO A 491 33.89 -2.80 16.01
C PRO A 491 34.29 -1.95 14.79
N VAL A 492 33.79 -0.71 14.73
CA VAL A 492 34.19 0.32 13.77
C VAL A 492 35.26 1.19 14.44
N LEU A 493 36.17 1.76 13.64
CA LEU A 493 37.22 2.68 14.07
C LEU A 493 36.63 3.76 15.01
N GLY A 494 36.92 3.69 16.32
CA GLY A 494 36.45 4.73 17.22
C GLY A 494 36.53 4.42 18.72
N ARG A 495 37.69 4.68 19.33
CA ARG A 495 37.74 5.20 20.71
C ARG A 495 37.99 6.72 20.76
N LEU A 496 38.62 7.30 19.72
CA LEU A 496 39.03 8.72 19.68
C LEU A 496 38.83 9.44 18.32
N GLN A 497 38.29 8.77 17.30
CA GLN A 497 38.17 9.32 15.94
C GLN A 497 36.81 9.01 15.31
N GLN A 498 36.42 9.81 14.31
CA GLN A 498 35.12 9.72 13.65
C GLN A 498 35.05 8.45 12.78
N ALA A 499 34.33 7.45 13.25
CA ALA A 499 33.99 6.24 12.51
C ALA A 499 33.33 6.61 11.16
N THR A 500 33.84 6.10 10.05
CA THR A 500 33.17 6.24 8.75
C THR A 500 32.75 4.87 8.23
N PHE A 501 31.53 4.83 7.74
CA PHE A 501 30.96 3.71 7.01
C PHE A 501 30.19 4.25 5.81
N ARG A 502 30.03 3.42 4.78
CA ARG A 502 29.24 3.72 3.60
C ARG A 502 28.43 2.53 3.15
N ALA A 503 27.14 2.75 2.90
CA ALA A 503 26.34 1.80 2.14
C ALA A 503 26.80 1.79 0.67
N ASP A 504 26.66 0.65 0.02
CA ASP A 504 27.05 0.47 -1.37
C ASP A 504 26.30 1.42 -2.33
N GLY A 505 27.05 2.14 -3.14
CA GLY A 505 26.52 3.08 -4.12
C GLY A 505 26.12 2.46 -5.46
N SER A 506 26.34 1.15 -5.67
CA SER A 506 25.85 0.44 -6.86
C SER A 506 24.44 -0.14 -6.69
N GLY A 507 23.92 -0.13 -5.46
CA GLY A 507 22.64 -0.71 -5.10
C GLY A 507 22.72 -2.19 -4.70
N LEU A 508 23.90 -2.74 -4.41
CA LEU A 508 24.02 -4.07 -3.81
C LEU A 508 23.81 -4.00 -2.29
N PRO A 509 23.37 -5.09 -1.63
CA PRO A 509 23.19 -5.14 -0.18
C PRO A 509 24.56 -5.26 0.53
N LYS A 510 25.39 -4.23 0.42
CA LYS A 510 26.74 -4.20 1.01
C LYS A 510 27.02 -2.92 1.77
N ILE A 511 27.92 -3.00 2.74
CA ILE A 511 28.40 -1.87 3.53
C ILE A 511 29.92 -1.93 3.58
N ALA A 512 30.60 -0.79 3.53
CA ALA A 512 32.00 -0.69 3.89
C ALA A 512 32.19 0.12 5.18
N TYR A 513 33.19 -0.21 6.00
CA TYR A 513 33.59 0.58 7.17
C TYR A 513 35.08 0.42 7.47
N ALA A 514 35.66 1.33 8.25
CA ALA A 514 37.03 1.15 8.77
C ALA A 514 36.99 0.47 10.15
N ASP A 515 37.79 -0.57 10.37
CA ASP A 515 37.93 -1.24 11.69
C ASP A 515 38.88 -0.47 12.64
N PRO A 516 38.99 -0.84 13.93
CA PRO A 516 39.88 -0.16 14.88
C PRO A 516 41.37 -0.16 14.52
N ALA A 517 41.80 -1.03 13.61
CA ALA A 517 43.16 -1.05 13.06
C ALA A 517 43.30 -0.19 11.79
N ALA A 518 42.29 0.64 11.49
CA ALA A 518 42.20 1.50 10.31
C ALA A 518 42.29 0.70 9.00
N ARG A 519 41.68 -0.49 8.97
CA ARG A 519 41.54 -1.32 7.76
C ARG A 519 40.13 -1.22 7.22
N PRO A 520 39.93 -1.12 5.90
CA PRO A 520 38.60 -1.15 5.33
C PRO A 520 38.04 -2.58 5.40
N ARG A 521 36.75 -2.68 5.69
CA ARG A 521 35.95 -3.90 5.77
C ARG A 521 34.78 -3.74 4.82
N VAL A 522 34.44 -4.79 4.06
CA VAL A 522 33.20 -4.83 3.27
C VAL A 522 32.34 -5.98 3.77
N ILE A 523 31.10 -5.66 4.12
CA ILE A 523 30.10 -6.63 4.55
C ILE A 523 29.16 -6.85 3.38
N THR A 524 28.87 -8.12 3.07
CA THR A 524 27.73 -8.46 2.22
C THR A 524 26.59 -8.97 3.09
N LEU A 525 25.43 -8.33 2.99
CA LEU A 525 24.27 -8.61 3.84
C LEU A 525 23.40 -9.69 3.20
N SER A 526 23.92 -10.90 3.11
CA SER A 526 23.21 -12.04 2.50
C SER A 526 22.03 -12.57 3.34
N TRP A 527 21.79 -11.97 4.51
CA TRP A 527 20.71 -12.34 5.42
C TRP A 527 19.46 -11.48 5.27
N LEU A 528 19.51 -10.40 4.48
CA LEU A 528 18.34 -9.58 4.22
C LEU A 528 17.28 -10.43 3.54
N GLU A 529 16.03 -10.24 3.93
CA GLU A 529 14.90 -10.85 3.25
C GLU A 529 14.88 -10.41 1.77
N PRO A 530 14.43 -11.28 0.85
CA PRO A 530 14.28 -10.92 -0.55
C PRO A 530 13.39 -9.68 -0.72
N ASP A 531 13.66 -8.88 -1.76
CA ASP A 531 12.85 -7.71 -2.07
C ASP A 531 11.35 -8.09 -2.18
N PRO A 532 10.45 -7.44 -1.41
CA PRO A 532 9.02 -7.74 -1.44
C PRO A 532 8.45 -7.61 -2.87
N GLN A 533 8.07 -8.71 -3.51
CA GLN A 533 7.59 -8.66 -4.88
C GLN A 533 6.19 -7.99 -4.91
N GLN A 534 5.96 -7.08 -5.85
CA GLN A 534 4.58 -6.65 -6.16
C GLN A 534 3.80 -7.87 -6.64
N ARG A 535 2.66 -8.15 -6.01
CA ARG A 535 1.75 -9.16 -6.53
C ARG A 535 1.04 -8.57 -7.74
N THR A 536 0.81 -9.40 -8.75
CA THR A 536 -0.04 -9.02 -9.88
C THR A 536 -1.44 -8.76 -9.32
N ASP A 537 -2.06 -7.67 -9.71
CA ASP A 537 -3.45 -7.38 -9.37
C ASP A 537 -4.35 -8.53 -9.85
N GLN A 538 -5.01 -9.22 -8.93
CA GLN A 538 -5.95 -10.30 -9.21
C GLN A 538 -7.39 -9.91 -8.88
N THR A 539 -7.60 -8.69 -8.37
CA THR A 539 -8.86 -8.27 -7.78
C THR A 539 -9.70 -7.58 -8.86
N PRO A 540 -10.84 -8.15 -9.29
CA PRO A 540 -11.67 -7.52 -10.31
C PRO A 540 -12.38 -6.28 -9.78
N PRO A 541 -12.73 -5.31 -10.64
CA PRO A 541 -13.45 -4.15 -10.17
C PRO A 541 -14.86 -4.46 -9.67
N VAL A 542 -15.30 -3.68 -8.69
CA VAL A 542 -16.57 -3.83 -7.99
C VAL A 542 -17.56 -2.76 -8.44
N LEU A 543 -18.80 -3.17 -8.75
CA LEU A 543 -19.87 -2.26 -9.14
C LEU A 543 -20.29 -1.40 -7.94
N THR A 544 -20.24 -0.08 -8.08
CA THR A 544 -20.69 0.85 -7.02
C THR A 544 -22.10 1.35 -7.24
N THR A 545 -22.46 1.68 -8.49
CA THR A 545 -23.81 2.13 -8.83
C THR A 545 -24.21 1.64 -10.22
N ALA A 546 -25.50 1.33 -10.41
CA ALA A 546 -26.09 1.10 -11.73
C ALA A 546 -27.58 1.47 -11.69
N SER A 547 -28.10 2.03 -12.78
CA SER A 547 -29.50 2.42 -12.88
C SER A 547 -29.98 2.46 -14.33
N ALA A 548 -31.14 1.83 -14.57
CA ALA A 548 -31.95 2.01 -15.79
C ALA A 548 -33.01 3.13 -15.62
N GLY A 549 -32.95 3.83 -14.47
CA GLY A 549 -33.94 4.76 -13.91
C GLY A 549 -35.28 4.12 -13.62
N ASP A 550 -36.36 4.89 -13.75
CA ASP A 550 -37.70 4.46 -13.34
C ASP A 550 -38.18 3.22 -14.09
N ARG A 551 -38.96 2.40 -13.38
CA ARG A 551 -39.44 1.12 -13.87
C ARG A 551 -40.32 1.25 -15.12
N ILE A 552 -41.14 2.30 -15.18
CA ILE A 552 -41.99 2.68 -16.32
C ILE A 552 -41.55 4.06 -16.77
N ARG A 553 -41.35 4.27 -18.08
CA ARG A 553 -40.83 5.51 -18.66
C ARG A 553 -41.85 6.19 -19.56
N ASP A 554 -41.81 7.52 -19.58
CA ASP A 554 -42.59 8.45 -20.41
C ASP A 554 -41.93 8.77 -21.77
N PHE A 555 -40.86 8.05 -22.13
CA PHE A 555 -40.16 8.17 -23.41
C PHE A 555 -39.69 6.80 -23.92
N THR A 556 -39.42 6.73 -25.22
CA THR A 556 -39.03 5.49 -25.92
C THR A 556 -37.55 5.16 -25.83
N THR A 557 -36.69 6.09 -25.42
CA THR A 557 -35.23 5.88 -25.36
C THR A 557 -34.72 5.76 -23.92
N SER A 558 -34.50 4.54 -23.45
CA SER A 558 -33.94 4.27 -22.13
C SER A 558 -32.42 4.43 -22.13
N THR A 559 -31.87 5.02 -21.06
CA THR A 559 -30.42 5.11 -20.84
C THR A 559 -30.05 4.35 -19.57
N PHE A 560 -29.11 3.43 -19.69
CA PHE A 560 -28.53 2.68 -18.59
C PHE A 560 -27.19 3.30 -18.19
N ARG A 561 -26.99 3.60 -16.91
CA ARG A 561 -25.78 4.25 -16.37
C ARG A 561 -25.17 3.41 -15.26
N TRP A 562 -23.84 3.44 -15.11
CA TRP A 562 -23.13 2.69 -14.06
C TRP A 562 -21.84 3.36 -13.60
N ALA A 563 -21.28 2.87 -12.49
CA ALA A 563 -19.95 3.17 -12.02
C ALA A 563 -19.33 1.95 -11.32
N PHE A 564 -18.02 1.79 -11.46
CA PHE A 564 -17.20 0.75 -10.82
C PHE A 564 -16.03 1.40 -10.09
N THR A 565 -15.54 0.74 -9.05
CA THR A 565 -14.27 1.04 -8.39
C THR A 565 -13.41 -0.20 -8.41
N ASP A 566 -12.10 -0.02 -8.58
CA ASP A 566 -11.13 -1.09 -8.52
C ASP A 566 -10.45 -1.09 -7.14
N PRO A 567 -10.78 -2.02 -6.24
CA PRO A 567 -10.26 -2.01 -4.88
C PRO A 567 -8.88 -2.68 -4.81
N ALA A 568 -8.01 -2.14 -3.94
CA ALA A 568 -6.81 -2.84 -3.51
C ALA A 568 -7.16 -3.65 -2.25
N ASP A 569 -7.73 -4.85 -2.43
CA ASP A 569 -8.18 -5.70 -1.32
C ASP A 569 -6.99 -6.31 -0.53
N ASP A 570 -5.81 -6.37 -1.14
CA ASP A 570 -4.52 -6.70 -0.49
C ASP A 570 -3.58 -5.47 -0.59
N PRO A 571 -2.96 -5.00 0.51
CA PRO A 571 -1.93 -3.96 0.46
C PRO A 571 -0.78 -4.25 -0.52
N HIS A 572 -0.58 -5.53 -0.87
CA HIS A 572 0.46 -5.98 -1.78
C HIS A 572 0.00 -6.16 -3.23
N GLU A 573 -1.29 -5.95 -3.52
CA GLU A 573 -1.87 -5.93 -4.87
C GLU A 573 -2.22 -4.49 -5.26
N PRO A 574 -1.55 -3.89 -6.28
CA PRO A 574 -1.86 -2.54 -6.69
C PRO A 574 -3.18 -2.50 -7.47
N ALA A 575 -4.18 -1.72 -7.03
CA ALA A 575 -5.37 -1.46 -7.84
C ALA A 575 -4.98 -0.80 -9.18
N THR A 576 -5.16 -1.52 -10.30
CA THR A 576 -4.72 -1.06 -11.63
C THR A 576 -5.68 -0.07 -12.29
N GLY A 577 -6.88 0.04 -11.75
CA GLY A 577 -7.97 0.89 -12.20
C GLY A 577 -8.80 0.24 -13.30
N VAL A 578 -10.06 0.69 -13.43
CA VAL A 578 -11.00 0.20 -14.45
C VAL A 578 -10.53 0.58 -15.86
N GLU A 579 -10.53 -0.39 -16.79
CA GLU A 579 -10.14 -0.22 -18.19
C GLU A 579 -11.34 -0.15 -19.15
N SER A 580 -12.31 -1.06 -18.98
CA SER A 580 -13.45 -1.17 -19.92
C SER A 580 -14.69 -1.83 -19.32
N TYR A 581 -15.82 -1.73 -20.04
CA TYR A 581 -17.13 -2.26 -19.66
C TYR A 581 -17.74 -3.11 -20.77
N ASP A 582 -18.51 -4.12 -20.37
CA ASP A 582 -19.38 -4.89 -21.24
C ASP A 582 -20.84 -4.73 -20.78
N VAL A 583 -21.76 -4.49 -21.71
CA VAL A 583 -23.20 -4.40 -21.42
C VAL A 583 -24.00 -5.40 -22.23
N ARG A 584 -24.99 -6.02 -21.60
CA ARG A 584 -25.95 -6.91 -22.24
C ARG A 584 -27.38 -6.59 -21.86
N ILE A 585 -28.32 -6.98 -22.73
CA ILE A 585 -29.76 -6.77 -22.53
C ILE A 585 -30.58 -8.04 -22.73
N GLN A 586 -31.74 -8.10 -22.10
CA GLN A 586 -32.82 -8.99 -22.48
C GLN A 586 -34.12 -8.21 -22.53
N GLN A 587 -35.04 -8.59 -23.41
CA GLN A 587 -36.30 -7.88 -23.63
C GLN A 587 -37.47 -8.85 -23.61
N ARG A 588 -38.65 -8.34 -23.25
CA ARG A 588 -39.93 -8.99 -23.48
C ARG A 588 -40.94 -8.05 -24.11
N PRO A 589 -41.87 -8.55 -24.94
CA PRO A 589 -42.84 -7.70 -25.64
C PRO A 589 -43.89 -7.01 -24.76
N ASN A 590 -44.14 -7.54 -23.56
CA ASN A 590 -45.11 -7.04 -22.59
C ASN A 590 -44.86 -7.69 -21.21
N PRO A 591 -45.48 -7.17 -20.13
CA PRO A 591 -45.27 -7.67 -18.76
C PRO A 591 -45.66 -9.14 -18.51
N THR A 592 -46.48 -9.75 -19.36
CA THR A 592 -46.96 -11.13 -19.21
C THR A 592 -46.15 -12.15 -20.01
N SER A 593 -45.30 -11.70 -20.93
CA SER A 593 -44.41 -12.56 -21.71
C SER A 593 -43.12 -12.89 -20.95
N PRO A 594 -42.52 -14.07 -21.17
CA PRO A 594 -41.18 -14.35 -20.64
C PRO A 594 -40.13 -13.45 -21.31
N TYR A 595 -39.03 -13.20 -20.59
CA TYR A 595 -37.84 -12.57 -21.18
C TYR A 595 -37.20 -13.50 -22.22
N GLY A 596 -36.72 -12.91 -23.32
CA GLY A 596 -35.82 -13.58 -24.25
C GLY A 596 -34.44 -13.83 -23.65
N ALA A 597 -33.54 -14.43 -24.43
CA ALA A 597 -32.15 -14.62 -24.02
C ALA A 597 -31.40 -13.28 -23.84
N TRP A 598 -30.41 -13.27 -22.96
CA TRP A 598 -29.43 -12.18 -22.87
C TRP A 598 -28.68 -12.03 -24.19
N ARG A 599 -28.57 -10.80 -24.66
CA ARG A 599 -27.91 -10.40 -25.90
C ARG A 599 -26.81 -9.40 -25.58
N GLU A 600 -25.59 -9.74 -25.94
CA GLU A 600 -24.44 -8.84 -25.94
C GLU A 600 -24.45 -8.06 -27.26
N ILE A 601 -24.57 -6.73 -27.17
CA ILE A 601 -24.53 -5.88 -28.36
C ILE A 601 -23.07 -5.58 -28.67
N ALA A 602 -22.64 -5.87 -29.91
CA ALA A 602 -21.24 -5.75 -30.32
C ALA A 602 -20.63 -4.36 -30.04
N GLY A 603 -21.41 -3.28 -30.22
CA GLY A 603 -20.96 -1.92 -29.93
C GLY A 603 -20.88 -1.54 -28.44
N TRP A 604 -21.26 -2.46 -27.53
CA TRP A 604 -21.26 -2.24 -26.08
C TRP A 604 -20.29 -3.17 -25.33
N GLN A 605 -19.38 -3.84 -26.06
CA GLN A 605 -18.33 -4.67 -25.46
C GLN A 605 -17.01 -3.89 -25.46
N GLY A 606 -16.27 -3.96 -24.36
CA GLY A 606 -14.99 -3.26 -24.20
C GLY A 606 -15.07 -1.72 -24.29
N ILE A 607 -16.22 -1.12 -23.95
CA ILE A 607 -16.41 0.34 -24.04
C ILE A 607 -15.81 1.05 -22.82
N LYS A 608 -15.38 2.31 -22.98
CA LYS A 608 -14.92 3.17 -21.87
C LYS A 608 -16.00 4.12 -21.33
N LEU A 609 -17.16 4.14 -21.98
CA LEU A 609 -18.30 4.94 -21.59
C LEU A 609 -18.97 4.34 -20.36
N THR A 610 -19.56 5.19 -19.51
CA THR A 610 -20.29 4.79 -18.29
C THR A 610 -21.82 4.77 -18.49
N ALA A 611 -22.27 4.81 -19.75
CA ALA A 611 -23.67 4.74 -20.11
C ALA A 611 -23.89 4.22 -21.54
N VAL A 612 -25.03 3.56 -21.77
CA VAL A 612 -25.56 3.23 -23.10
C VAL A 612 -27.05 3.52 -23.19
N SER A 613 -27.56 3.74 -24.40
CA SER A 613 -28.97 4.03 -24.65
C SER A 613 -29.58 3.08 -25.69
N LEU A 614 -30.86 2.77 -25.53
CA LEU A 614 -31.64 1.95 -26.47
C LEU A 614 -33.03 2.55 -26.65
N THR A 615 -33.45 2.68 -27.90
CA THR A 615 -34.84 3.01 -28.25
C THR A 615 -35.66 1.73 -28.36
N ALA A 616 -36.75 1.64 -27.61
CA ALA A 616 -37.68 0.53 -27.62
C ALA A 616 -39.10 1.00 -27.98
N ASN A 617 -39.91 0.08 -28.51
CA ASN A 617 -41.31 0.36 -28.78
C ASN A 617 -42.11 0.45 -27.45
N PRO A 618 -43.25 1.17 -27.43
CA PRO A 618 -44.19 1.15 -26.31
C PRO A 618 -44.53 -0.27 -25.84
N GLY A 619 -44.54 -0.50 -24.52
CA GLY A 619 -44.82 -1.78 -23.86
C GLY A 619 -43.63 -2.76 -23.79
N ILE A 620 -42.49 -2.44 -24.42
CA ILE A 620 -41.30 -3.29 -24.34
C ILE A 620 -40.61 -3.07 -22.99
N ASP A 621 -40.38 -4.18 -22.30
CA ASP A 621 -39.67 -4.22 -21.03
C ASP A 621 -38.24 -4.73 -21.25
N THR A 622 -37.26 -3.92 -20.88
CA THR A 622 -35.83 -4.14 -21.15
C THR A 622 -35.06 -4.23 -19.84
N CYS A 623 -34.38 -5.35 -19.61
CA CYS A 623 -33.41 -5.50 -18.52
C CYS A 623 -31.98 -5.38 -19.02
N TRP A 624 -31.13 -4.81 -18.17
CA TRP A 624 -29.74 -4.49 -18.42
C TRP A 624 -28.83 -5.16 -17.40
N GLN A 625 -27.65 -5.58 -17.85
CA GLN A 625 -26.54 -5.96 -16.98
C GLN A 625 -25.24 -5.38 -17.51
N VAL A 626 -24.33 -5.04 -16.59
CA VAL A 626 -22.98 -4.56 -16.89
C VAL A 626 -21.96 -5.34 -16.08
N ARG A 627 -20.77 -5.51 -16.65
CA ARG A 627 -19.55 -5.92 -15.94
C ARG A 627 -18.39 -5.04 -16.38
N SER A 628 -17.28 -5.09 -15.65
CA SER A 628 -16.10 -4.31 -15.99
C SER A 628 -14.83 -5.14 -15.96
N ARG A 629 -13.80 -4.60 -16.61
CA ARG A 629 -12.44 -5.14 -16.61
C ARG A 629 -11.47 -4.06 -16.17
N ASP A 630 -10.50 -4.40 -15.33
CA ASP A 630 -9.37 -3.52 -14.98
C ASP A 630 -8.23 -3.57 -16.02
N LYS A 631 -7.11 -2.91 -15.75
CA LYS A 631 -5.93 -2.92 -16.64
C LYS A 631 -5.06 -4.17 -16.47
N ALA A 632 -5.20 -4.91 -15.37
CA ALA A 632 -4.65 -6.26 -15.20
C ALA A 632 -5.45 -7.35 -15.93
N LEU A 633 -6.58 -6.95 -16.54
CA LEU A 633 -7.53 -7.77 -17.26
C LEU A 633 -8.42 -8.67 -16.38
N ASN A 634 -8.49 -8.44 -15.07
CA ASN A 634 -9.45 -9.15 -14.22
C ASN A 634 -10.87 -8.68 -14.55
N LEU A 635 -11.80 -9.64 -14.58
CA LEU A 635 -13.15 -9.42 -15.08
C LEU A 635 -14.17 -9.60 -13.96
N SER A 636 -14.99 -8.57 -13.72
CA SER A 636 -16.04 -8.64 -12.72
C SER A 636 -17.16 -9.62 -13.13
N ALA A 637 -17.92 -10.10 -12.15
CA ALA A 637 -19.20 -10.73 -12.42
C ALA A 637 -20.17 -9.74 -13.10
N TRP A 638 -21.18 -10.26 -13.80
CA TRP A 638 -22.31 -9.46 -14.27
C TRP A 638 -23.09 -8.89 -13.09
N SER A 639 -23.52 -7.63 -13.21
CA SER A 639 -24.39 -6.98 -12.23
C SER A 639 -25.71 -7.72 -12.03
N ALA A 640 -26.46 -7.34 -11.00
CA ALA A 640 -27.89 -7.63 -10.96
C ALA A 640 -28.61 -7.06 -12.20
N SER A 641 -29.82 -7.55 -12.48
CA SER A 641 -30.63 -7.03 -13.58
C SER A 641 -31.32 -5.72 -13.19
N TYR A 642 -31.21 -4.71 -14.04
CA TYR A 642 -31.92 -3.43 -13.90
C TYR A 642 -32.89 -3.29 -15.05
N CYS A 643 -34.19 -3.17 -14.78
CA CYS A 643 -35.22 -3.25 -15.82
C CYS A 643 -36.04 -1.96 -15.91
N SER A 644 -36.32 -1.54 -17.14
CA SER A 644 -37.15 -0.39 -17.47
C SER A 644 -38.10 -0.76 -18.62
N GLU A 645 -39.34 -0.32 -18.53
CA GLU A 645 -40.38 -0.53 -19.55
C GLU A 645 -40.78 0.82 -20.14
N THR A 646 -40.86 0.89 -21.46
CA THR A 646 -41.47 2.02 -22.15
C THR A 646 -42.97 1.91 -21.99
N ASP A 647 -43.65 2.96 -21.54
CA ASP A 647 -45.09 2.89 -21.31
C ASP A 647 -45.87 2.45 -22.55
N GLY A 648 -46.62 1.36 -22.39
CA GLY A 648 -47.48 0.78 -23.42
C GLY A 648 -48.94 0.69 -23.00
N THR A 649 -49.30 1.22 -21.83
CA THR A 649 -50.68 1.18 -21.35
C THR A 649 -51.40 2.43 -21.83
N ALA A 650 -52.54 2.27 -22.49
CA ALA A 650 -53.34 3.41 -22.89
C ALA A 650 -54.21 3.91 -21.72
N PRO A 651 -54.51 5.22 -21.65
CA PRO A 651 -55.42 5.76 -20.64
C PRO A 651 -56.78 5.06 -20.64
N THR A 652 -57.38 4.93 -19.44
CA THR A 652 -58.70 4.32 -19.25
C THR A 652 -59.74 5.37 -18.91
N HIS A 653 -60.91 5.30 -19.56
CA HIS A 653 -62.04 6.21 -19.31
C HIS A 653 -62.63 5.99 -17.92
N VAL A 654 -62.83 7.06 -17.16
CA VAL A 654 -63.46 7.03 -15.84
C VAL A 654 -64.87 7.62 -15.88
N SER A 655 -65.02 8.84 -16.41
CA SER A 655 -66.32 9.50 -16.49
C SER A 655 -66.40 10.53 -17.61
N SER A 656 -67.60 10.78 -18.12
CA SER A 656 -67.88 11.90 -19.03
C SER A 656 -69.33 12.34 -18.93
N ARG A 657 -69.59 13.65 -18.88
CA ARG A 657 -70.94 14.19 -18.71
C ARG A 657 -71.12 15.58 -19.34
N PRO A 658 -72.12 15.79 -20.23
CA PRO A 658 -72.44 17.10 -20.81
C PRO A 658 -73.28 18.01 -19.92
N GLY A 659 -73.78 17.46 -18.80
CA GLY A 659 -74.78 18.08 -17.91
C GLY A 659 -75.91 17.09 -17.66
N ASP A 660 -77.06 17.60 -17.21
CA ASP A 660 -78.28 16.81 -17.13
C ASP A 660 -78.76 16.37 -18.53
N ARG A 661 -79.54 15.29 -18.61
CA ARG A 661 -80.07 14.83 -19.91
C ARG A 661 -80.98 15.89 -20.54
N VAL A 662 -81.76 16.62 -19.73
CA VAL A 662 -82.54 17.79 -20.14
C VAL A 662 -81.95 19.01 -19.43
N ILE A 663 -81.40 19.93 -20.21
CA ILE A 663 -80.76 21.15 -19.72
C ILE A 663 -81.69 22.34 -19.91
N LEU A 664 -81.70 23.29 -18.97
CA LEU A 664 -82.59 24.46 -19.02
C LEU A 664 -81.84 25.78 -19.20
N THR A 665 -80.53 25.72 -19.41
CA THR A 665 -79.67 26.85 -19.79
C THR A 665 -78.91 26.53 -21.08
N PRO A 666 -78.67 27.51 -21.96
CA PRO A 666 -78.04 27.26 -23.26
C PRO A 666 -76.52 27.06 -23.16
N ALA A 667 -75.86 27.70 -22.18
CA ALA A 667 -74.42 27.53 -21.95
C ALA A 667 -74.17 26.29 -21.09
N GLN A 668 -73.38 25.36 -21.61
CA GLN A 668 -73.09 24.08 -20.98
C GLN A 668 -71.61 23.73 -21.02
N THR A 669 -71.20 22.76 -20.22
CA THR A 669 -69.83 22.27 -20.15
C THR A 669 -69.81 20.75 -20.15
N TYR A 670 -69.16 20.17 -21.15
CA TYR A 670 -68.86 18.74 -21.19
C TYR A 670 -67.59 18.47 -20.40
N ARG A 671 -67.69 17.69 -19.32
CA ARG A 671 -66.58 17.35 -18.43
C ARG A 671 -66.23 15.87 -18.56
N TYR A 672 -64.96 15.53 -18.43
CA TYR A 672 -64.48 14.16 -18.55
C TYR A 672 -63.25 13.88 -17.69
N SER A 673 -63.03 12.61 -17.37
CA SER A 673 -61.87 12.15 -16.60
C SER A 673 -61.39 10.79 -17.09
N PHE A 674 -60.06 10.60 -17.03
CA PHE A 674 -59.34 9.39 -17.40
C PHE A 674 -58.27 9.11 -16.34
N THR A 675 -57.85 7.86 -16.22
CA THR A 675 -56.72 7.42 -15.38
C THR A 675 -55.71 6.69 -16.24
N ASP A 676 -54.44 6.81 -15.89
CA ASP A 676 -53.32 6.18 -16.59
C ASP A 676 -52.17 5.93 -15.60
N ASN A 677 -51.23 5.04 -15.91
CA ASN A 677 -50.05 4.76 -15.06
C ASN A 677 -49.02 5.90 -15.08
N LEU A 678 -49.02 6.77 -16.09
CA LEU A 678 -48.18 7.97 -16.18
C LEU A 678 -48.98 9.27 -16.39
N ASP A 679 -50.27 9.25 -16.04
CA ASP A 679 -51.27 10.30 -16.26
C ASP A 679 -51.54 10.67 -17.74
N PRO A 680 -52.82 10.88 -18.13
CA PRO A 680 -53.15 11.35 -19.47
C PRO A 680 -52.74 12.82 -19.67
N VAL A 681 -52.12 13.13 -20.81
CA VAL A 681 -51.62 14.49 -21.11
C VAL A 681 -52.49 15.26 -22.09
N ALA A 682 -53.34 14.58 -22.86
CA ALA A 682 -54.19 15.23 -23.86
C ALA A 682 -55.50 14.48 -24.14
N TYR A 683 -56.52 15.20 -24.61
CA TYR A 683 -57.86 14.68 -24.88
C TYR A 683 -58.35 15.07 -26.28
N ASP A 684 -59.07 14.17 -26.95
CA ASP A 684 -59.83 14.47 -28.16
C ASP A 684 -61.33 14.36 -27.84
N VAL A 685 -62.13 15.37 -28.16
CA VAL A 685 -63.59 15.37 -27.97
C VAL A 685 -64.29 15.43 -29.33
N ALA A 686 -65.29 14.56 -29.52
CA ALA A 686 -66.16 14.57 -30.67
C ALA A 686 -67.62 14.76 -30.23
N TYR A 687 -68.44 15.38 -31.10
CA TYR A 687 -69.86 15.53 -30.85
C TYR A 687 -70.70 15.16 -32.06
N ARG A 688 -71.95 14.77 -31.85
CA ARG A 688 -72.97 14.70 -32.90
C ARG A 688 -74.26 15.32 -32.40
N GLY A 689 -74.97 16.00 -33.27
CA GLY A 689 -76.19 16.73 -32.92
C GLY A 689 -77.39 16.33 -33.75
N ALA A 690 -78.57 16.61 -33.24
CA ALA A 690 -79.84 16.56 -33.93
C ALA A 690 -80.52 17.93 -33.80
N ALA A 691 -80.93 18.51 -34.92
CA ALA A 691 -81.81 19.66 -34.93
C ALA A 691 -83.25 19.27 -34.51
N PRO A 692 -84.13 20.24 -34.19
CA PRO A 692 -85.57 20.02 -34.08
C PRO A 692 -86.11 19.11 -35.20
N GLY A 693 -86.90 18.09 -34.85
CA GLY A 693 -87.43 17.09 -35.79
C GLY A 693 -86.44 16.13 -36.46
N GLN A 694 -85.13 16.35 -36.39
CA GLN A 694 -84.14 15.54 -37.11
C GLN A 694 -83.55 14.39 -36.27
N PRO A 695 -83.04 13.31 -36.89
CA PRO A 695 -82.20 12.31 -36.23
C PRO A 695 -80.81 12.86 -35.84
N LEU A 696 -80.06 12.10 -35.04
CA LEU A 696 -78.65 12.42 -34.76
C LEU A 696 -77.81 12.24 -36.04
N GLY A 697 -77.01 13.26 -36.37
CA GLY A 697 -76.10 13.23 -37.51
C GLY A 697 -74.80 12.44 -37.28
N ALA A 698 -73.85 12.60 -38.21
CA ALA A 698 -72.50 12.05 -38.10
C ALA A 698 -71.70 12.70 -36.96
N TRP A 699 -70.64 12.02 -36.50
CA TRP A 699 -69.69 12.58 -35.56
C TRP A 699 -68.87 13.70 -36.20
N VAL A 700 -68.73 14.80 -35.48
CA VAL A 700 -67.93 15.97 -35.81
C VAL A 700 -66.71 15.98 -34.88
N TYR A 701 -65.53 16.24 -35.47
CA TYR A 701 -64.23 16.30 -34.79
C TYR A 701 -63.65 17.71 -34.94
N PRO A 702 -64.02 18.67 -34.08
CA PRO A 702 -63.50 20.03 -34.18
C PRO A 702 -62.00 20.04 -33.93
N ALA A 703 -61.22 20.73 -34.79
CA ALA A 703 -59.78 20.85 -34.60
C ALA A 703 -59.43 21.45 -33.22
N ALA A 704 -60.21 22.44 -32.77
CA ALA A 704 -60.06 23.07 -31.46
C ALA A 704 -60.34 22.12 -30.27
N TRP A 705 -60.93 20.95 -30.51
CA TRP A 705 -61.23 19.93 -29.50
C TRP A 705 -60.36 18.68 -29.64
N THR A 706 -59.24 18.81 -30.35
CA THR A 706 -58.20 17.77 -30.41
C THR A 706 -57.01 18.19 -29.58
N THR A 707 -56.31 17.22 -28.98
CA THR A 707 -55.12 17.47 -28.14
C THR A 707 -55.33 18.48 -27.00
N LEU A 708 -56.54 18.52 -26.42
CA LEU A 708 -56.87 19.39 -25.29
C LEU A 708 -56.14 18.94 -24.03
N GLN A 709 -55.57 19.87 -23.26
CA GLN A 709 -55.06 19.59 -21.91
C GLN A 709 -56.15 19.77 -20.85
N SER A 710 -57.24 20.46 -21.18
CA SER A 710 -58.37 20.66 -20.28
C SER A 710 -59.21 19.39 -20.15
N THR A 711 -59.75 19.15 -18.96
CA THR A 711 -60.71 18.07 -18.66
C THR A 711 -62.17 18.46 -18.95
N SER A 712 -62.36 19.51 -19.76
CA SER A 712 -63.68 19.95 -20.19
C SER A 712 -63.67 20.82 -21.44
N VAL A 713 -64.82 20.88 -22.12
CA VAL A 713 -65.11 21.80 -23.22
C VAL A 713 -66.45 22.52 -22.99
N ALA A 714 -66.48 23.83 -23.27
CA ALA A 714 -67.72 24.60 -23.27
C ALA A 714 -68.48 24.37 -24.59
N TRP A 715 -69.81 24.34 -24.51
CA TRP A 715 -70.67 24.22 -25.69
C TRP A 715 -71.99 24.97 -25.51
N GLY A 716 -72.53 25.47 -26.62
CA GLY A 716 -73.85 26.11 -26.68
C GLY A 716 -74.92 25.15 -27.21
N ALA A 717 -76.04 25.09 -26.51
CA ALA A 717 -77.21 24.31 -26.90
C ALA A 717 -78.25 25.17 -27.62
N ASN A 718 -78.80 24.67 -28.72
CA ASN A 718 -79.87 25.32 -29.48
C ASN A 718 -81.22 24.74 -29.05
N ALA A 719 -82.28 25.56 -29.01
CA ALA A 719 -83.60 25.11 -28.55
C ALA A 719 -84.11 23.94 -29.41
N GLY A 720 -84.57 22.89 -28.74
CA GLY A 720 -85.01 21.63 -29.36
C GLY A 720 -83.90 20.76 -29.93
N SER A 721 -82.63 21.08 -29.73
CA SER A 721 -81.52 20.25 -30.20
C SER A 721 -81.06 19.23 -29.16
N ASP A 722 -80.75 18.03 -29.62
CA ASP A 722 -80.11 16.96 -28.82
C ASP A 722 -78.65 16.84 -29.26
N ARG A 723 -77.71 16.85 -28.32
CA ARG A 723 -76.28 16.75 -28.61
C ARG A 723 -75.63 15.68 -27.77
N CYS A 724 -74.92 14.79 -28.45
CA CYS A 724 -74.15 13.69 -27.86
C CYS A 724 -72.66 13.94 -28.00
N PHE A 725 -71.89 13.51 -27.01
CA PHE A 725 -70.44 13.67 -26.93
C PHE A 725 -69.77 12.33 -26.66
N GLN A 726 -68.54 12.21 -27.15
CA GLN A 726 -67.58 11.17 -26.77
C GLN A 726 -66.20 11.80 -26.65
N VAL A 727 -65.35 11.23 -25.82
CA VAL A 727 -63.99 11.69 -25.57
C VAL A 727 -63.04 10.51 -25.53
N ARG A 728 -61.78 10.72 -25.93
CA ARG A 728 -60.69 9.78 -25.67
C ARG A 728 -59.47 10.54 -25.15
N ALA A 729 -58.60 9.86 -24.42
CA ALA A 729 -57.38 10.44 -23.88
C ALA A 729 -56.13 9.88 -24.57
N ARG A 730 -55.03 10.61 -24.38
CA ARG A 730 -53.69 10.30 -24.85
C ARG A 730 -52.73 10.42 -23.68
N ASP A 731 -51.82 9.47 -23.55
CA ASP A 731 -50.69 9.59 -22.62
C ASP A 731 -49.53 10.37 -23.27
N VAL A 732 -48.44 10.48 -22.52
CA VAL A 732 -47.21 11.20 -22.88
C VAL A 732 -46.44 10.57 -24.05
N ILE A 733 -46.52 9.25 -24.26
CA ILE A 733 -45.88 8.54 -25.39
C ILE A 733 -46.79 8.48 -26.63
N GLY A 734 -48.07 8.84 -26.46
CA GLY A 734 -49.07 8.93 -27.51
C GLY A 734 -49.99 7.71 -27.63
N ASN A 735 -50.00 6.79 -26.66
CA ASN A 735 -51.01 5.73 -26.62
C ASN A 735 -52.40 6.37 -26.45
N LYS A 736 -53.40 5.82 -27.14
CA LYS A 736 -54.76 6.38 -27.19
C LYS A 736 -55.73 5.43 -26.54
N SER A 737 -56.60 5.97 -25.68
CA SER A 737 -57.76 5.21 -25.22
C SER A 737 -58.74 4.94 -26.38
N GLY A 738 -59.62 3.96 -26.18
CA GLY A 738 -60.88 3.92 -26.93
C GLY A 738 -61.72 5.19 -26.69
N TRP A 739 -62.68 5.46 -27.57
CA TRP A 739 -63.67 6.51 -27.33
C TRP A 739 -64.58 6.12 -26.15
N SER A 740 -64.92 7.09 -25.30
CA SER A 740 -65.87 6.90 -24.22
C SER A 740 -67.25 6.49 -24.76
N PRO A 741 -68.10 5.86 -23.94
CA PRO A 741 -69.51 5.77 -24.24
C PRO A 741 -70.11 7.15 -24.55
N GLN A 742 -71.07 7.18 -25.47
CA GLN A 742 -71.75 8.43 -25.81
C GLN A 742 -72.58 8.94 -24.63
N THR A 743 -72.58 10.25 -24.41
CA THR A 743 -73.44 10.89 -23.42
C THR A 743 -74.09 12.12 -24.02
N CYS A 744 -75.38 12.34 -23.75
CA CYS A 744 -76.17 13.32 -24.50
C CYS A 744 -76.93 14.27 -23.59
N SER A 745 -77.15 15.50 -24.05
CA SER A 745 -78.03 16.49 -23.42
C SER A 745 -78.92 17.14 -24.47
N VAL A 746 -80.18 17.38 -24.13
CA VAL A 746 -81.17 18.07 -24.97
C VAL A 746 -81.59 19.37 -24.31
N TYR A 747 -81.61 20.44 -25.10
CA TYR A 747 -82.18 21.73 -24.69
C TYR A 747 -83.63 21.78 -25.19
N PRO A 748 -84.65 21.90 -24.31
CA PRO A 748 -86.05 21.84 -24.71
C PRO A 748 -86.41 22.88 -25.79
N GLN A 749 -87.47 22.60 -26.51
CA GLN A 749 -88.22 23.64 -27.20
C GLN A 749 -89.09 24.38 -26.18
N ASP A 750 -89.15 25.69 -26.35
CA ASP A 750 -90.03 26.57 -25.61
C ASP A 750 -91.50 26.22 -25.85
N ASP A 751 -92.40 26.51 -24.89
CA ASP A 751 -93.83 26.29 -25.08
C ASP A 751 -94.36 27.01 -26.33
N ARG A 752 -93.79 28.18 -26.67
CA ARG A 752 -94.16 28.98 -27.86
C ARG A 752 -93.80 28.33 -29.19
N ALA A 753 -92.93 27.32 -29.18
CA ALA A 753 -92.64 26.53 -30.38
C ALA A 753 -93.80 25.60 -30.78
N LEU A 754 -94.76 25.35 -29.88
CA LEU A 754 -95.93 24.50 -30.11
C LEU A 754 -97.14 25.33 -30.57
N THR A 755 -97.93 24.78 -31.49
CA THR A 755 -99.19 25.36 -31.97
C THR A 755 -100.32 25.03 -30.99
N SER A 756 -101.01 26.06 -30.47
CA SER A 756 -102.14 25.88 -29.54
C SER A 756 -103.45 25.61 -30.27
N ALA A 757 -104.29 24.76 -29.67
CA ALA A 757 -105.66 24.49 -30.11
C ALA A 757 -106.63 24.48 -28.90
N GLY A 758 -107.83 25.02 -29.07
CA GLY A 758 -108.82 25.12 -28.00
C GLY A 758 -108.52 26.25 -26.99
N SER A 759 -108.95 26.07 -25.73
CA SER A 759 -108.79 27.09 -24.68
C SER A 759 -107.39 27.08 -24.07
N VAL A 760 -106.46 27.84 -24.67
CA VAL A 760 -105.07 27.99 -24.22
C VAL A 760 -104.73 29.46 -24.02
N THR A 761 -104.18 29.82 -22.86
CA THR A 761 -103.65 31.15 -22.57
C THR A 761 -102.12 31.13 -22.61
N ARG A 762 -101.51 32.09 -23.31
CA ARG A 762 -100.06 32.30 -23.28
C ARG A 762 -99.71 33.37 -22.25
N GLY A 763 -98.68 33.13 -21.46
CA GLY A 763 -98.23 34.04 -20.42
C GLY A 763 -96.71 34.10 -20.27
N SER A 764 -96.28 34.77 -19.21
CA SER A 764 -94.89 34.83 -18.77
C SER A 764 -94.78 34.47 -17.30
N SER A 765 -93.70 33.79 -16.91
CA SER A 765 -93.40 33.45 -15.52
C SER A 765 -91.90 33.42 -15.30
N ALA A 766 -91.40 34.00 -14.21
CA ALA A 766 -89.98 33.90 -13.86
C ALA A 766 -89.56 32.45 -13.50
N LEU A 767 -90.52 31.58 -13.18
CA LEU A 767 -90.27 30.16 -12.92
C LEU A 767 -90.17 29.34 -14.21
N ALA A 768 -90.71 29.85 -15.32
CA ALA A 768 -90.73 29.18 -16.60
C ALA A 768 -89.35 29.12 -17.26
N PHE A 769 -89.12 28.05 -18.00
CA PHE A 769 -88.07 27.96 -19.00
C PHE A 769 -88.26 29.09 -20.02
N LEU A 770 -87.19 29.84 -20.28
CA LEU A 770 -87.20 31.03 -21.15
C LEU A 770 -88.23 32.12 -20.80
N GLY A 771 -88.87 32.02 -19.62
CA GLY A 771 -89.78 33.03 -19.08
C GLY A 771 -91.23 32.95 -19.58
N THR A 772 -91.63 31.86 -20.26
CA THR A 772 -92.91 31.79 -21.00
C THR A 772 -93.71 30.56 -20.65
N THR A 773 -95.04 30.62 -20.74
CA THR A 773 -95.86 29.44 -20.43
C THR A 773 -97.15 29.41 -21.23
N SER A 774 -97.65 28.20 -21.43
CA SER A 774 -98.94 27.90 -22.03
C SER A 774 -99.83 27.18 -21.04
N THR A 775 -100.92 27.83 -20.66
CA THR A 775 -101.91 27.25 -19.77
C THR A 775 -103.07 26.70 -20.57
N LEU A 776 -103.26 25.38 -20.52
CA LEU A 776 -104.38 24.67 -21.13
C LEU A 776 -105.56 24.75 -20.15
N ASN A 777 -106.54 25.62 -20.40
CA ASN A 777 -107.56 26.02 -19.41
C ASN A 777 -108.79 25.10 -19.36
N ALA A 778 -108.96 24.20 -20.33
CA ALA A 778 -110.12 23.32 -20.40
C ALA A 778 -109.75 21.94 -20.94
N LYS A 779 -110.55 20.93 -20.59
CA LYS A 779 -110.41 19.57 -21.13
C LYS A 779 -110.46 19.60 -22.66
N GLY A 780 -109.49 18.96 -23.31
CA GLY A 780 -109.36 18.93 -24.77
C GLY A 780 -108.56 20.10 -25.36
N ALA A 781 -108.23 21.15 -24.60
CA ALA A 781 -107.24 22.14 -25.03
C ALA A 781 -105.90 21.44 -25.24
N ALA A 782 -105.13 21.86 -26.25
CA ALA A 782 -103.93 21.15 -26.66
C ALA A 782 -102.81 22.06 -27.17
N LEU A 783 -101.58 21.54 -27.07
CA LEU A 783 -100.39 22.04 -27.75
C LEU A 783 -99.88 20.96 -28.70
N THR A 784 -99.59 21.34 -29.95
CA THR A 784 -99.19 20.43 -31.02
C THR A 784 -97.88 20.85 -31.66
N LYS A 785 -97.09 19.88 -32.11
CA LYS A 785 -95.89 20.10 -32.91
C LYS A 785 -95.73 18.97 -33.93
N THR A 786 -95.68 19.30 -35.21
CA THR A 786 -95.51 18.31 -36.29
C THR A 786 -94.04 18.02 -36.58
N GLY A 787 -93.77 16.83 -37.11
CA GLY A 787 -92.44 16.45 -37.61
C GLY A 787 -91.38 16.18 -36.52
N GLU A 788 -91.78 15.92 -35.27
CA GLU A 788 -90.82 15.67 -34.19
C GLU A 788 -90.41 14.20 -34.14
N SER A 789 -89.10 13.97 -33.99
CA SER A 789 -88.50 12.64 -34.00
C SER A 789 -87.83 12.34 -32.67
N SER A 790 -88.18 11.27 -31.97
CA SER A 790 -87.56 10.91 -30.69
C SER A 790 -87.79 9.45 -30.29
N VAL A 791 -86.96 8.95 -29.37
CA VAL A 791 -87.20 7.72 -28.61
C VAL A 791 -87.84 7.99 -27.25
N ARG A 792 -87.72 9.21 -26.73
CA ARG A 792 -88.29 9.60 -25.44
C ARG A 792 -88.62 11.08 -25.44
N ILE A 793 -89.73 11.43 -24.81
CA ILE A 793 -90.15 12.81 -24.59
C ILE A 793 -89.95 13.16 -23.12
N ALA A 794 -89.50 14.38 -22.84
CA ALA A 794 -89.56 14.96 -21.51
C ALA A 794 -90.37 16.24 -21.55
N LEU A 795 -91.38 16.33 -20.69
CA LEU A 795 -92.25 17.50 -20.60
C LEU A 795 -91.73 18.46 -19.53
N VAL A 796 -91.58 19.73 -19.87
CA VAL A 796 -91.27 20.79 -18.91
C VAL A 796 -92.57 21.50 -18.57
N THR A 797 -92.93 21.53 -17.29
CA THR A 797 -94.21 22.07 -16.79
C THR A 797 -94.00 22.94 -15.57
N LEU A 798 -94.98 23.81 -15.30
CA LEU A 798 -95.11 24.47 -14.00
C LEU A 798 -96.14 23.68 -13.18
N ASN A 799 -95.64 22.89 -12.25
CA ASN A 799 -96.47 22.15 -11.31
C ASN A 799 -96.89 23.06 -10.16
N GLY A 800 -98.03 22.79 -9.52
CA GLY A 800 -98.50 23.56 -8.37
C GLY A 800 -99.92 23.24 -7.93
N PRO A 801 -100.42 23.90 -6.87
CA PRO A 801 -101.79 23.72 -6.40
C PRO A 801 -102.79 24.11 -7.48
N GLY A 802 -103.85 23.31 -7.65
CA GLY A 802 -104.89 23.56 -8.64
C GLY A 802 -104.48 23.28 -10.09
N GLN A 803 -103.28 22.72 -10.34
CA GLN A 803 -102.87 22.28 -11.67
C GLN A 803 -103.51 20.95 -12.07
N GLY A 804 -103.83 20.83 -13.35
CA GLY A 804 -104.52 19.71 -13.97
C GLY A 804 -103.63 18.55 -14.40
N SER A 805 -104.10 17.76 -15.36
CA SER A 805 -103.35 16.66 -15.97
C SER A 805 -103.37 16.76 -17.49
N VAL A 806 -102.32 16.24 -18.13
CA VAL A 806 -102.20 16.20 -19.60
C VAL A 806 -101.92 14.79 -20.10
N ASP A 807 -102.46 14.46 -21.26
CA ASP A 807 -102.05 13.30 -22.05
C ASP A 807 -101.07 13.76 -23.13
N VAL A 808 -99.94 13.05 -23.24
CA VAL A 808 -98.94 13.30 -24.29
C VAL A 808 -99.02 12.19 -25.32
N PHE A 809 -99.19 12.55 -26.59
CA PHE A 809 -99.21 11.66 -27.74
C PHE A 809 -98.00 11.93 -28.64
N HIS A 810 -97.49 10.90 -29.30
CA HIS A 810 -96.46 11.01 -30.34
C HIS A 810 -96.79 10.06 -31.49
N ALA A 811 -96.87 10.62 -32.70
CA ALA A 811 -97.29 9.92 -33.92
C ALA A 811 -98.63 9.17 -33.74
N GLY A 812 -99.61 9.83 -33.11
CA GLY A 812 -100.95 9.27 -32.86
C GLY A 812 -101.04 8.29 -31.68
N VAL A 813 -99.92 7.90 -31.06
CA VAL A 813 -99.91 6.96 -29.94
C VAL A 813 -99.78 7.72 -28.62
N LYS A 814 -100.65 7.43 -27.65
CA LYS A 814 -100.55 7.97 -26.30
C LYS A 814 -99.28 7.43 -25.62
N VAL A 815 -98.37 8.33 -25.24
CA VAL A 815 -97.11 8.01 -24.58
C VAL A 815 -97.28 7.95 -23.07
N ALA A 816 -97.98 8.93 -22.48
CA ALA A 816 -98.21 8.99 -21.04
C ALA A 816 -99.37 9.94 -20.67
N SER A 817 -99.88 9.76 -19.45
CA SER A 817 -100.65 10.77 -18.72
C SER A 817 -99.77 11.37 -17.62
N VAL A 818 -99.73 12.70 -17.50
CA VAL A 818 -98.90 13.43 -16.55
C VAL A 818 -99.79 14.33 -15.69
N SER A 819 -99.74 14.15 -14.37
CA SER A 819 -100.35 15.08 -13.42
C SER A 819 -99.40 16.22 -13.09
N LEU A 820 -99.89 17.46 -13.17
CA LEU A 820 -99.16 18.68 -12.84
C LEU A 820 -99.48 19.16 -11.41
N ALA A 821 -100.41 18.51 -10.71
CA ALA A 821 -100.75 18.84 -9.33
C ALA A 821 -99.53 18.68 -8.41
N ALA A 822 -99.27 19.69 -7.59
CA ALA A 822 -98.26 19.69 -6.53
C ALA A 822 -98.69 20.62 -5.39
N THR A 823 -98.06 20.51 -4.22
CA THR A 823 -98.36 21.38 -3.07
C THR A 823 -97.70 22.76 -3.17
N THR A 824 -96.64 22.87 -3.96
CA THR A 824 -95.88 24.12 -4.19
C THR A 824 -95.71 24.37 -5.67
N GLN A 825 -95.68 25.66 -6.06
CA GLN A 825 -95.47 26.01 -7.46
C GLN A 825 -93.99 25.86 -7.81
N GLY A 826 -93.69 25.12 -8.88
CA GLY A 826 -92.30 24.91 -9.32
C GLY A 826 -92.20 24.29 -10.69
N ARG A 827 -91.10 24.61 -11.39
CA ARG A 827 -90.78 24.00 -12.68
C ARG A 827 -90.35 22.56 -12.48
N LYS A 828 -90.92 21.65 -13.27
CA LYS A 828 -90.63 20.22 -13.23
C LYS A 828 -90.35 19.69 -14.63
N VAL A 829 -89.31 18.86 -14.74
CA VAL A 829 -89.06 18.05 -15.94
C VAL A 829 -89.56 16.64 -15.68
N THR A 830 -90.54 16.19 -16.48
CA THR A 830 -91.12 14.85 -16.38
C THR A 830 -90.71 14.03 -17.59
N TYR A 831 -89.85 13.03 -17.39
CA TYR A 831 -89.47 12.09 -18.43
C TYR A 831 -90.59 11.07 -18.66
N LEU A 832 -91.07 10.97 -19.89
CA LEU A 832 -92.07 9.98 -20.27
C LEU A 832 -91.43 8.61 -20.55
N PRO A 833 -92.20 7.51 -20.66
CA PRO A 833 -91.66 6.21 -21.06
C PRO A 833 -90.87 6.28 -22.37
N VAL A 834 -89.86 5.41 -22.49
CA VAL A 834 -89.13 5.21 -23.75
C VAL A 834 -90.04 4.48 -24.73
N THR A 835 -90.08 4.95 -25.97
CA THR A 835 -90.80 4.34 -27.08
C THR A 835 -89.82 3.90 -28.17
N ALA A 836 -90.30 3.14 -29.15
CA ALA A 836 -89.58 2.98 -30.41
C ALA A 836 -89.30 4.37 -31.03
N TYR A 837 -88.19 4.49 -31.77
CA TYR A 837 -87.89 5.71 -32.52
C TYR A 837 -89.02 6.00 -33.49
N ARG A 838 -89.66 7.17 -33.36
CA ARG A 838 -90.79 7.58 -34.19
C ARG A 838 -90.63 9.03 -34.61
N THR A 839 -91.18 9.34 -35.77
CA THR A 839 -91.31 10.69 -36.32
C THR A 839 -92.78 10.98 -36.53
N GLY A 840 -93.27 12.14 -36.09
CA GLY A 840 -94.66 12.52 -36.29
C GLY A 840 -95.11 13.70 -35.44
N GLU A 841 -96.42 13.91 -35.39
CA GLU A 841 -97.00 14.93 -34.51
C GLU A 841 -96.85 14.54 -33.04
N VAL A 842 -96.44 15.49 -32.23
CA VAL A 842 -96.52 15.43 -30.77
C VAL A 842 -97.65 16.32 -30.31
N ARG A 843 -98.54 15.76 -29.48
CA ARG A 843 -99.72 16.46 -28.99
C ARG A 843 -99.83 16.32 -27.48
N VAL A 844 -99.83 17.44 -26.76
CA VAL A 844 -100.09 17.52 -25.32
C VAL A 844 -101.51 18.03 -25.12
N VAL A 845 -102.40 17.23 -24.52
CA VAL A 845 -103.84 17.53 -24.40
C VAL A 845 -104.23 17.56 -22.92
N SER A 846 -104.91 18.62 -22.48
CA SER A 846 -105.48 18.65 -21.12
C SER A 846 -106.59 17.63 -20.96
N THR A 847 -106.51 16.81 -19.92
CA THR A 847 -107.54 15.80 -19.59
C THR A 847 -108.49 16.24 -18.48
N SER A 848 -108.17 17.35 -17.80
CA SER A 848 -108.90 17.89 -16.65
C SER A 848 -109.59 19.22 -16.96
N THR A 849 -110.55 19.59 -16.12
CA THR A 849 -111.14 20.95 -16.09
C THR A 849 -110.25 21.96 -15.37
N ALA A 850 -109.34 21.51 -14.50
CA ALA A 850 -108.29 22.33 -13.90
C ALA A 850 -107.23 22.72 -14.94
N PRO A 851 -106.65 23.94 -14.87
CA PRO A 851 -105.66 24.42 -15.83
C PRO A 851 -104.35 23.64 -15.75
N ALA A 852 -103.68 23.41 -16.88
CA ALA A 852 -102.37 22.74 -16.94
C ALA A 852 -101.33 23.64 -17.61
N ALA A 853 -100.29 24.05 -16.88
CA ALA A 853 -99.23 24.94 -17.38
C ALA A 853 -98.05 24.16 -17.97
N VAL A 854 -97.92 24.21 -19.29
CA VAL A 854 -96.80 23.65 -20.06
C VAL A 854 -95.79 24.77 -20.37
N ASP A 855 -94.53 24.45 -20.17
CA ASP A 855 -93.40 25.40 -20.20
C ASP A 855 -92.41 25.05 -21.34
N GLY A 856 -92.31 23.78 -21.69
CA GLY A 856 -91.53 23.35 -22.83
C GLY A 856 -91.58 21.85 -23.06
N ILE A 857 -90.92 21.39 -24.11
CA ILE A 857 -90.86 19.98 -24.46
C ILE A 857 -89.48 19.62 -25.00
N ALA A 858 -88.88 18.58 -24.44
CA ALA A 858 -87.61 18.06 -24.87
C ALA A 858 -87.80 16.70 -25.54
N PHE A 859 -87.10 16.53 -26.66
CA PHE A 859 -87.21 15.35 -27.48
C PHE A 859 -85.85 14.65 -27.54
N LEU A 860 -85.73 13.49 -26.91
CA LEU A 860 -84.48 12.75 -26.77
C LEU A 860 -84.38 11.75 -27.93
N ARG A 861 -83.34 11.84 -28.76
CA ARG A 861 -83.12 10.96 -29.92
C ARG A 861 -82.29 9.72 -29.60
N SER A 862 -81.61 9.72 -28.46
CA SER A 862 -80.91 8.56 -27.90
C SER A 862 -81.38 8.30 -26.46
N ASN A 863 -81.47 7.02 -26.12
CA ASN A 863 -81.61 6.58 -24.74
C ASN A 863 -80.22 6.68 -24.05
N PRO A 864 -80.15 7.04 -22.75
CA PRO A 864 -78.93 6.85 -21.95
C PRO A 864 -78.39 5.43 -22.02
#